data_AF-A0A268S4E5-F1
#
_entry.id   AF-A0A268S4E5-F1
#
_cell.length_a   1.000
_cell.length_b   1.000
_cell.length_c   1.000
_cell.angle_alpha   90.00
_cell.angle_beta   90.00
_cell.angle_gamma   90.00
#
_symmetry.space_group_name_H-M   'P 1'
#
loop_
_entity.id
_entity.type
_entity.pdbx_description
1 polymer ?
#
loop_
_entity_poly.entity_id
_entity_poly.type
_entity_poly.pdbx_seq_one_letter_code
_entity_poly.pdbx_strand_id
1 'polypeptide(L)'
;MERGERGEVDKPVKEKIFALIIAGVFAILGFLIGCVGMVIWGFFQFLSNSGGASFLDFDMSQVEVTSGWQIYAWTAFVFLIAWLIANEKLMAGWRSKNSMVESTDINTYENDQHIMLPEEIQRAYDWFPDVGAHSSVQVSSMLSHMMLDRKGLKRVNVTERHKKDVLVDGKVVTHKGEPVLNENGKVAQTKMPLIDEKFGQELFTASGIPAGEKNIRKPFDVRGIEYNPVDETGNRKDRDKLPYDTVADLINNDWAFPEYEVQRPAGAYIVDTAPVNTMVLAITRAGKGQTVIEPTIDMWTREKRKNNMVINDPKGELLVKFFIPATIRGFEIVQFNLINPLNTDIYNPLGFAAEAAREGDFTKAASYIENIGDIFFPKEGADDPMWPNAANNAFKRSAFGLIDFFLEEEKRLRKQAELEGKPEKVLMQELDDMWGKVTLYNAYQLFVVLSAKKSTDPSVIKVDEDENVKEKDFLTLFFDATAKLPQNEMRKLVQNTDNALRAMAGSDKTIASVYGIALTAMSFFTDPTISTLTSGKPSQNFDAKGLSFPRRIGVRFASEYLNKYKLVGLQSVWTAYEDPAFEKQLDQKLFGHTQTIDREGWARYFFDGKFKKRKSYIKLQIKNPKTGLLVKTFYFELELTYKTDLSGRRYVKDPVLNKKIIRDGALRELRFNKKKNQFEYRDTIVKRPYFDLLDEDRKQQIVEIPAFSQKTVKYTERPKAIFFITPPHLMSYAKLILILIKQMVDVNFESSYLTKENQKPLYKTRYMLDEVGNLQSEGNGIPALQTMLSIGLGQDQQFTLILQTLQQLRDVYGESVDKIIQGNTENIVFLKSTDDSMIDTLVKMSGTTHESRVDQKTITRDNERILNRNEGKISYTMATKERPVIQFNDFMFIAQRNSIVIKAGESPIWNRNETAYPMSWRLFQNQIKLPGKKFSLQTIPTNSSAKDFDVRKNQPDFFNMLERRLEQAKMSGMMKQAYLDAYGLTETDLIRLDQNVVADDIMHAINSQLYNIKHRSADDSHVEDISGVPEMDEFGNILDAAVDNIEVAQEAAKAQSRQETHQQKRYAGGQISREDLVSIGGQVNRQLDKVLAEAYAESQKYFEDAPGFRVADNGELMSDTGVMYVRTSKGANREDIELLENAETNTETRVYGEGNVNEVFYEVTDEFIKYLAGLESWQSLAGGRFEQGAKRAYQLKTLGETNVA
;
A
#
# COMPACT_ATOMS: atom_id res chain seq x y z
N MET A 1 39.40 6.07 -12.54
CA MET A 1 39.61 7.52 -12.65
C MET A 1 39.32 8.07 -11.27
N GLU A 2 40.37 8.29 -10.49
CA GLU A 2 40.24 9.10 -9.27
C GLU A 2 40.00 10.53 -9.73
N ARG A 3 39.00 11.19 -9.15
CA ARG A 3 38.85 12.65 -9.21
C ARG A 3 40.24 13.18 -8.82
N GLY A 4 40.86 14.02 -9.64
CA GLY A 4 42.07 14.71 -9.21
C GLY A 4 41.74 15.32 -7.85
N GLU A 5 42.44 14.86 -6.80
CA GLU A 5 42.32 15.44 -5.48
C GLU A 5 42.39 16.95 -5.68
N ARG A 6 41.37 17.69 -5.21
CA ARG A 6 41.47 19.15 -5.11
C ARG A 6 42.68 19.38 -4.23
N GLY A 7 43.82 19.67 -4.84
CA GLY A 7 45.08 19.84 -4.12
C GLY A 7 44.84 20.90 -3.07
N GLU A 8 45.00 20.54 -1.80
CA GLU A 8 45.03 21.54 -0.74
C GLU A 8 46.12 22.54 -1.11
N VAL A 9 45.73 23.80 -1.24
CA VAL A 9 46.67 24.87 -1.58
C VAL A 9 47.67 24.98 -0.42
N ASP A 10 48.94 24.68 -0.71
CA ASP A 10 50.02 24.79 0.27
C ASP A 10 50.03 26.20 0.87
N LYS A 11 49.85 26.32 2.19
CA LYS A 11 49.86 27.64 2.86
C LYS A 11 51.20 28.34 2.57
N PRO A 12 51.23 29.66 2.28
CA PRO A 12 52.43 30.40 1.87
C PRO A 12 53.39 30.69 3.04
N VAL A 13 53.58 29.71 3.93
CA VAL A 13 54.39 29.84 5.14
C VAL A 13 55.88 29.87 4.77
N LYS A 14 56.30 29.00 3.83
CA LYS A 14 57.71 28.93 3.39
C LYS A 14 58.14 30.20 2.68
N GLU A 15 57.31 30.72 1.78
CA GLU A 15 57.57 31.92 0.99
C GLU A 15 57.67 33.17 1.85
N LYS A 16 56.77 33.33 2.85
CA LYS A 16 56.83 34.44 3.81
C LYS A 16 58.08 34.39 4.69
N ILE A 17 58.48 33.20 5.15
CA ILE A 17 59.73 33.02 5.91
C ILE A 17 60.94 33.38 5.04
N PHE A 18 60.96 32.94 3.78
CA PHE A 18 62.06 33.24 2.87
C PHE A 18 62.16 34.74 2.54
N ALA A 19 61.03 35.44 2.38
CA ALA A 19 60.99 36.89 2.22
C ALA A 19 61.60 37.63 3.42
N LEU A 20 61.32 37.18 4.65
CA LEU A 20 61.90 37.72 5.87
C LEU A 20 63.42 37.49 5.95
N ILE A 21 63.90 36.32 5.55
CA ILE A 21 65.34 36.02 5.50
C ILE A 21 66.06 36.94 4.51
N ILE A 22 65.51 37.11 3.30
CA ILE A 22 66.06 38.02 2.29
C ILE A 22 66.10 39.45 2.84
N ALA A 23 65.01 39.93 3.42
CA ALA A 23 64.96 41.25 4.03
C ALA A 23 66.00 41.43 5.14
N GLY A 24 66.21 40.40 5.97
CA GLY A 24 67.23 40.39 7.02
C GLY A 24 68.65 40.52 6.47
N VAL A 25 68.98 39.82 5.38
CA VAL A 25 70.29 39.97 4.70
C VAL A 25 70.49 41.40 4.18
N PHE A 26 69.48 41.99 3.55
CA PHE A 26 69.54 43.36 3.07
C PHE A 26 69.60 44.40 4.19
N ALA A 27 69.00 44.13 5.35
CA ALA A 27 69.11 44.99 6.52
C ALA A 27 70.54 45.03 7.08
N ILE A 28 71.23 43.88 7.13
CA ILE A 28 72.64 43.80 7.54
C ILE A 28 73.52 44.57 6.55
N LEU A 29 73.28 44.40 5.24
CA LEU A 29 74.01 45.14 4.21
C LEU A 29 73.73 46.65 4.30
N GLY A 30 72.48 47.02 4.52
CA GLY A 30 72.04 48.40 4.73
C GLY A 30 72.65 49.02 5.99
N PHE A 31 72.90 48.22 7.03
CA PHE A 31 73.56 48.67 8.26
C PHE A 31 75.02 49.00 7.98
N LEU A 32 75.73 48.10 7.30
CA LEU A 32 77.12 48.33 6.89
C LEU A 32 77.27 49.56 5.99
N ILE A 33 76.39 49.71 4.99
CA ILE A 33 76.37 50.88 4.10
C ILE A 33 76.03 52.16 4.88
N GLY A 34 75.07 52.09 5.81
CA GLY A 34 74.70 53.20 6.68
C GLY A 34 75.86 53.64 7.58
N CYS A 35 76.61 52.70 8.16
CA CYS A 35 77.82 52.99 8.92
C CYS A 35 78.90 53.68 8.08
N VAL A 36 79.16 53.19 6.86
CA VAL A 36 80.11 53.83 5.92
C VAL A 36 79.63 55.25 5.55
N GLY A 37 78.33 55.43 5.29
CA GLY A 37 77.74 56.73 5.03
C GLY A 37 77.89 57.71 6.20
N MET A 38 77.76 57.25 7.44
CA MET A 38 77.98 58.06 8.64
C MET A 38 79.44 58.46 8.83
N VAL A 39 80.40 57.58 8.48
CA VAL A 39 81.83 57.94 8.47
C VAL A 39 82.11 59.02 7.43
N ILE A 40 81.53 58.90 6.24
CA ILE A 40 81.66 59.91 5.17
C ILE A 40 80.99 61.23 5.59
N TRP A 41 79.82 61.18 6.22
CA TRP A 41 79.14 62.37 6.74
C TRP A 41 79.92 63.04 7.88
N GLY A 42 80.47 62.25 8.81
CA GLY A 42 81.34 62.73 9.88
C GLY A 42 82.61 63.40 9.33
N PHE A 43 83.18 62.84 8.26
CA PHE A 43 84.29 63.45 7.52
C PHE A 43 83.89 64.78 6.85
N PHE A 44 82.69 64.86 6.25
CA PHE A 44 82.18 66.11 5.68
C PHE A 44 81.87 67.17 6.73
N GLN A 45 81.33 66.80 7.90
CA GLN A 45 81.15 67.74 9.02
C GLN A 45 82.48 68.24 9.58
N PHE A 46 83.49 67.37 9.66
CA PHE A 46 84.85 67.78 10.03
C PHE A 46 85.40 68.82 9.04
N LEU A 47 85.28 68.58 7.73
CA LEU A 47 85.67 69.54 6.69
C LEU A 47 84.90 70.87 6.77
N SER A 48 83.61 70.83 7.12
CA SER A 48 82.74 72.01 7.21
C SER A 48 82.99 72.86 8.46
N ASN A 49 83.32 72.26 9.60
CA ASN A 49 83.48 72.96 10.88
C ASN A 49 84.93 73.32 11.20
N SER A 50 85.90 72.69 10.54
CA SER A 50 87.33 72.97 10.73
C SER A 50 87.78 74.06 9.78
N GLY A 51 87.78 75.31 10.23
CA GLY A 51 88.23 76.47 9.47
C GLY A 51 89.72 76.46 9.12
N GLY A 52 90.15 75.54 8.24
CA GLY A 52 91.50 75.51 7.65
C GLY A 52 92.51 74.54 8.27
N ALA A 53 92.09 73.39 8.83
CA ALA A 53 93.01 72.29 9.22
C ALA A 53 93.12 71.21 8.11
N SER A 54 94.28 70.55 8.02
CA SER A 54 94.62 69.58 6.97
C SER A 54 93.82 68.28 7.07
N PHE A 55 93.50 67.64 5.94
CA PHE A 55 92.73 66.38 5.89
C PHE A 55 93.41 65.22 6.65
N LEU A 56 94.70 65.33 6.94
CA LEU A 56 95.51 64.33 7.64
C LEU A 56 95.25 64.28 9.15
N ASP A 57 94.57 65.28 9.73
CA ASP A 57 94.25 65.33 11.18
C ASP A 57 92.88 64.69 11.52
N PHE A 58 92.21 64.06 10.54
CA PHE A 58 90.95 63.36 10.78
C PHE A 58 91.17 62.03 11.50
N ASP A 59 90.85 61.99 12.80
CA ASP A 59 90.92 60.77 13.60
C ASP A 59 89.57 60.03 13.57
N MET A 60 89.58 58.85 12.95
CA MET A 60 88.41 57.98 12.81
C MET A 60 87.82 57.53 14.16
N SER A 61 88.58 57.62 15.25
CA SER A 61 88.11 57.29 16.60
C SER A 61 87.12 58.31 17.20
N GLN A 62 86.98 59.50 16.60
CA GLN A 62 86.07 60.56 17.09
C GLN A 62 84.64 60.46 16.53
N VAL A 63 84.40 59.60 15.54
CA VAL A 63 83.06 59.37 14.99
C VAL A 63 82.43 58.18 15.70
N GLU A 64 81.46 58.40 16.59
CA GLU A 64 80.65 57.32 17.17
C GLU A 64 79.68 56.76 16.12
N VAL A 65 80.16 55.79 15.33
CA VAL A 65 79.39 55.20 14.22
C VAL A 65 78.28 54.25 14.71
N THR A 66 78.29 53.81 15.97
CA THR A 66 77.46 52.69 16.44
C THR A 66 76.22 53.07 17.28
N SER A 67 76.08 54.33 17.72
CA SER A 67 75.05 54.76 18.68
C SER A 67 73.92 55.63 18.09
N GLY A 68 73.99 56.04 16.81
CA GLY A 68 73.00 56.92 16.19
C GLY A 68 71.69 56.22 15.81
N TRP A 69 70.55 56.68 16.34
CA TRP A 69 69.21 56.16 16.00
C TRP A 69 68.91 56.20 14.48
N GLN A 70 69.57 57.09 13.74
CA GLN A 70 69.45 57.26 12.30
C GLN A 70 69.88 56.01 11.51
N ILE A 71 70.90 55.27 11.96
CA ILE A 71 71.33 54.02 11.31
C ILE A 71 70.29 52.92 11.53
N TYR A 72 69.72 52.83 12.74
CA TYR A 72 68.65 51.89 13.03
C TYR A 72 67.36 52.23 12.25
N ALA A 73 67.04 53.51 12.08
CA ALA A 73 65.93 53.95 11.25
C ALA A 73 66.15 53.64 9.76
N TRP A 74 67.37 53.90 9.24
CA TRP A 74 67.75 53.57 7.87
C TRP A 74 67.69 52.06 7.59
N THR A 75 68.20 51.25 8.52
CA THR A 75 68.21 49.79 8.38
C THR A 75 66.81 49.18 8.50
N ALA A 76 65.96 49.71 9.38
CA ALA A 76 64.55 49.36 9.42
C ALA A 76 63.84 49.73 8.10
N PHE A 77 64.16 50.88 7.50
CA PHE A 77 63.61 51.29 6.22
C PHE A 77 64.06 50.37 5.06
N VAL A 78 65.35 50.05 4.99
CA VAL A 78 65.91 49.10 4.00
C VAL A 78 65.30 47.70 4.18
N PHE A 79 65.14 47.24 5.42
CA PHE A 79 64.45 45.99 5.72
C PHE A 79 63.01 45.99 5.20
N LEU A 80 62.25 47.05 5.47
CA LEU A 80 60.83 47.12 5.13
C LEU A 80 60.61 47.15 3.61
N ILE A 81 61.41 47.90 2.87
CA ILE A 81 61.37 47.93 1.40
C ILE A 81 61.79 46.58 0.80
N ALA A 82 62.91 46.01 1.28
CA ALA A 82 63.38 44.72 0.81
C ALA A 82 62.35 43.62 1.08
N TRP A 83 61.69 43.65 2.25
CA TRP A 83 60.62 42.73 2.60
C TRP A 83 59.40 42.90 1.69
N LEU A 84 58.92 44.12 1.46
CA LEU A 84 57.77 44.37 0.58
C LEU A 84 58.01 43.80 -0.82
N ILE A 85 59.16 44.12 -1.43
CA ILE A 85 59.51 43.66 -2.78
C ILE A 85 59.68 42.15 -2.83
N ALA A 86 60.41 41.56 -1.86
CA ALA A 86 60.64 40.12 -1.81
C ALA A 86 59.34 39.35 -1.56
N ASN A 87 58.50 39.82 -0.64
CA ASN A 87 57.22 39.23 -0.32
C ASN A 87 56.27 39.31 -1.52
N GLU A 88 56.17 40.46 -2.20
CA GLU A 88 55.33 40.60 -3.38
C GLU A 88 55.77 39.66 -4.51
N LYS A 89 57.07 39.57 -4.81
CA LYS A 89 57.59 38.63 -5.82
C LYS A 89 57.38 37.16 -5.45
N LEU A 90 57.65 36.79 -4.21
CA LEU A 90 57.50 35.40 -3.76
C LEU A 90 56.03 34.99 -3.68
N MET A 91 55.15 35.88 -3.22
CA MET A 91 53.71 35.66 -3.21
C MET A 91 53.13 35.62 -4.63
N ALA A 92 53.60 36.45 -5.56
CA ALA A 92 53.23 36.36 -6.98
C ALA A 92 53.68 35.02 -7.59
N GLY A 93 54.88 34.55 -7.25
CA GLY A 93 55.37 33.23 -7.65
C GLY A 93 54.57 32.08 -7.06
N TRP A 94 54.14 32.19 -5.79
CA TRP A 94 53.25 31.23 -5.14
C TRP A 94 51.87 31.20 -5.81
N ARG A 95 51.25 32.37 -6.05
CA ARG A 95 49.97 32.48 -6.77
C ARG A 95 50.08 31.89 -8.17
N SER A 96 51.18 32.16 -8.90
CA SER A 96 51.39 31.59 -10.23
C SER A 96 51.63 30.08 -10.24
N LYS A 97 52.19 29.49 -9.17
CA LYS A 97 52.32 28.04 -9.05
C LYS A 97 50.99 27.38 -8.71
N ASN A 98 50.19 28.05 -7.88
CA ASN A 98 48.93 27.54 -7.38
C ASN A 98 47.73 27.91 -8.25
N SER A 99 47.88 28.81 -9.22
CA SER A 99 46.82 29.19 -10.18
C SER A 99 46.37 28.02 -11.07
N MET A 100 47.15 26.94 -11.16
CA MET A 100 46.74 25.70 -11.82
C MET A 100 45.87 24.79 -10.94
N VAL A 101 45.83 25.04 -9.62
CA VAL A 101 45.11 24.25 -8.60
C VAL A 101 43.88 25.01 -8.10
N GLU A 102 43.98 26.34 -8.03
CA GLU A 102 42.93 27.27 -7.64
C GLU A 102 41.85 27.33 -8.73
N SER A 103 40.71 26.67 -8.50
CA SER A 103 39.58 26.54 -9.45
C SER A 103 38.39 27.44 -9.09
N THR A 104 38.59 28.43 -8.20
CA THR A 104 37.56 29.40 -7.80
C THR A 104 37.13 30.34 -8.92
N ASP A 105 37.94 30.47 -9.97
CA ASP A 105 37.69 31.34 -11.12
C ASP A 105 36.98 30.60 -12.30
N ILE A 106 36.59 29.34 -12.08
CA ILE A 106 35.84 28.54 -13.06
C ILE A 106 34.38 28.50 -12.60
N ASN A 107 33.44 28.85 -13.49
CA ASN A 107 32.00 28.74 -13.24
C ASN A 107 31.68 27.36 -12.65
N THR A 108 31.26 27.32 -11.39
CA THR A 108 30.76 26.11 -10.75
C THR A 108 29.35 25.86 -11.26
N TYR A 109 29.16 24.78 -12.02
CA TYR A 109 27.85 24.33 -12.45
C TYR A 109 27.21 23.55 -11.29
N GLU A 110 26.35 24.20 -10.50
CA GLU A 110 25.75 23.61 -9.29
C GLU A 110 24.86 22.39 -9.58
N ASN A 111 24.35 22.27 -10.82
CA ASN A 111 23.45 21.19 -11.25
C ASN A 111 24.14 20.08 -12.08
N ASP A 112 25.48 20.05 -12.09
CA ASP A 112 26.22 19.00 -12.81
C ASP A 112 25.98 17.62 -12.17
N GLN A 113 25.60 16.64 -13.00
CA GLN A 113 25.44 15.26 -12.56
C GLN A 113 26.81 14.56 -12.47
N HIS A 114 26.94 13.57 -11.60
CA HIS A 114 28.15 12.74 -11.50
C HIS A 114 27.79 11.27 -11.28
N ILE A 115 28.79 10.39 -11.32
CA ILE A 115 28.59 9.00 -10.88
C ILE A 115 28.66 8.99 -9.36
N MET A 116 27.61 8.55 -8.68
CA MET A 116 27.58 8.52 -7.22
C MET A 116 28.77 7.76 -6.65
N LEU A 117 29.41 8.34 -5.64
CA LEU A 117 30.49 7.71 -4.90
C LEU A 117 29.91 6.66 -3.92
N PRO A 118 30.66 5.60 -3.58
CA PRO A 118 30.22 4.62 -2.58
C PRO A 118 29.75 5.28 -1.28
N GLU A 119 30.43 6.31 -0.80
CA GLU A 119 30.08 7.03 0.42
C GLU A 119 28.73 7.78 0.32
N GLU A 120 28.37 8.27 -0.87
CA GLU A 120 27.09 8.92 -1.13
C GLU A 120 25.96 7.88 -1.14
N ILE A 121 26.19 6.74 -1.83
CA ILE A 121 25.24 5.62 -1.90
C ILE A 121 24.94 5.07 -0.50
N GLN A 122 25.96 4.92 0.34
CA GLN A 122 25.85 4.40 1.71
C GLN A 122 24.97 5.27 2.62
N ARG A 123 24.99 6.60 2.41
CA ARG A 123 24.22 7.57 3.18
C ARG A 123 22.81 7.76 2.63
N ALA A 124 22.65 7.72 1.31
CA ALA A 124 21.38 7.94 0.65
C ALA A 124 20.40 6.78 0.90
N TYR A 125 20.87 5.53 0.87
CA TYR A 125 19.98 4.36 0.80
C TYR A 125 20.06 3.43 2.01
N ASP A 126 19.24 2.37 2.01
CA ASP A 126 19.14 1.40 3.08
C ASP A 126 19.98 0.14 2.84
N TRP A 127 20.25 -0.61 3.91
CA TRP A 127 21.12 -1.78 3.90
C TRP A 127 20.33 -3.07 4.16
N PHE A 128 20.50 -4.06 3.29
CA PHE A 128 19.89 -5.37 3.42
C PHE A 128 20.93 -6.50 3.30
N PRO A 129 20.91 -7.55 4.15
CA PRO A 129 21.92 -8.62 4.09
C PRO A 129 21.93 -9.37 2.76
N ASP A 130 23.12 -9.69 2.25
CA ASP A 130 23.26 -10.42 0.97
C ASP A 130 22.70 -11.85 1.01
N VAL A 131 22.90 -12.58 2.11
CA VAL A 131 22.37 -13.93 2.32
C VAL A 131 22.13 -14.23 3.80
N GLY A 132 21.18 -15.13 4.08
CA GLY A 132 21.03 -15.79 5.38
C GLY A 132 20.37 -14.95 6.48
N ALA A 133 20.87 -13.75 6.76
CA ALA A 133 20.28 -12.89 7.78
C ALA A 133 18.95 -12.25 7.31
N HIS A 134 18.04 -12.02 8.26
CA HIS A 134 16.72 -11.43 8.07
C HIS A 134 16.73 -9.98 8.59
N SER A 135 16.07 -9.07 7.88
CA SER A 135 16.05 -7.62 8.18
C SER A 135 14.62 -7.08 8.22
N SER A 136 14.39 -6.00 8.99
CA SER A 136 13.11 -5.27 9.01
C SER A 136 12.95 -4.33 7.81
N VAL A 137 14.05 -4.00 7.12
CA VAL A 137 14.06 -3.17 5.92
C VAL A 137 13.22 -3.84 4.82
N GLN A 138 12.33 -3.07 4.18
CA GLN A 138 11.46 -3.56 3.11
C GLN A 138 12.02 -3.17 1.75
N VAL A 139 12.45 -4.15 0.97
CA VAL A 139 13.16 -3.92 -0.30
C VAL A 139 12.17 -3.69 -1.44
N SER A 140 12.22 -2.51 -2.06
CA SER A 140 11.48 -2.20 -3.30
C SER A 140 12.35 -2.44 -4.53
N SER A 141 13.59 -1.92 -4.53
CA SER A 141 14.55 -2.08 -5.61
C SER A 141 15.97 -2.30 -5.10
N MET A 142 16.77 -3.05 -5.86
CA MET A 142 18.17 -3.30 -5.56
C MET A 142 19.05 -2.35 -6.38
N LEU A 143 19.89 -1.57 -5.70
CA LEU A 143 20.65 -0.48 -6.32
C LEU A 143 22.14 -0.78 -6.42
N SER A 144 22.72 -1.36 -5.37
CA SER A 144 24.16 -1.68 -5.29
C SER A 144 24.43 -2.82 -4.30
N HIS A 145 25.69 -3.20 -4.15
CA HIS A 145 26.13 -4.23 -3.22
C HIS A 145 27.48 -3.86 -2.61
N MET A 146 27.71 -4.18 -1.34
CA MET A 146 28.97 -3.90 -0.64
C MET A 146 29.37 -5.07 0.26
N MET A 147 30.63 -5.48 0.20
CA MET A 147 31.18 -6.50 1.11
C MET A 147 31.56 -5.87 2.45
N LEU A 148 31.32 -6.57 3.56
CA LEU A 148 31.50 -6.02 4.91
C LEU A 148 32.69 -6.67 5.65
N ASP A 149 33.35 -5.90 6.50
CA ASP A 149 34.30 -6.42 7.51
C ASP A 149 33.53 -6.91 8.75
N ARG A 150 34.07 -7.90 9.47
CA ARG A 150 33.49 -8.44 10.72
C ARG A 150 33.64 -7.50 11.93
N LYS A 151 34.46 -6.45 11.82
CA LYS A 151 34.77 -5.54 12.95
C LYS A 151 33.51 -4.81 13.43
N GLY A 152 33.31 -4.76 14.74
CA GLY A 152 32.16 -4.08 15.36
C GLY A 152 30.82 -4.82 15.25
N LEU A 153 30.80 -6.03 14.67
CA LEU A 153 29.58 -6.81 14.47
C LEU A 153 29.42 -7.96 15.48
N LYS A 154 28.16 -8.27 15.80
CA LYS A 154 27.79 -9.33 16.74
C LYS A 154 28.18 -10.73 16.25
N ARG A 155 28.26 -11.66 17.20
CA ARG A 155 28.40 -13.09 16.92
C ARG A 155 27.04 -13.78 17.03
N VAL A 156 26.76 -14.70 16.12
CA VAL A 156 25.50 -15.46 16.05
C VAL A 156 25.73 -16.94 16.28
N ASN A 157 24.72 -17.61 16.84
CA ASN A 157 24.72 -19.05 17.01
C ASN A 157 24.34 -19.71 15.67
N VAL A 158 25.23 -20.55 15.14
CA VAL A 158 25.02 -21.27 13.88
C VAL A 158 24.78 -22.74 14.19
N THR A 159 23.71 -23.29 13.64
CA THR A 159 23.35 -24.70 13.77
C THR A 159 24.41 -25.60 13.12
N GLU A 160 24.96 -26.55 13.87
CA GLU A 160 25.85 -27.56 13.32
C GLU A 160 25.05 -28.62 12.54
N ARG A 161 25.52 -28.95 11.33
CA ARG A 161 24.86 -29.91 10.43
C ARG A 161 25.84 -30.96 9.94
N HIS A 162 25.34 -32.19 9.73
CA HIS A 162 26.16 -33.29 9.20
C HIS A 162 26.67 -32.95 7.78
N LYS A 163 28.00 -32.99 7.59
CA LYS A 163 28.65 -32.65 6.29
C LYS A 163 28.55 -33.76 5.24
N LYS A 164 28.27 -35.00 5.67
CA LYS A 164 28.11 -36.20 4.84
C LYS A 164 26.99 -37.07 5.44
N ASP A 165 26.41 -37.95 4.64
CA ASP A 165 25.44 -38.95 5.11
C ASP A 165 26.13 -39.88 6.12
N VAL A 166 25.48 -40.13 7.27
CA VAL A 166 25.98 -41.08 8.27
C VAL A 166 25.24 -42.39 8.09
N LEU A 167 26.01 -43.43 7.78
CA LEU A 167 25.53 -44.80 7.60
C LEU A 167 25.78 -45.58 8.90
N VAL A 168 24.74 -46.22 9.44
CA VAL A 168 24.86 -47.24 10.49
C VAL A 168 24.25 -48.52 9.92
N ASP A 169 25.00 -49.62 9.94
CA ASP A 169 24.57 -50.93 9.42
C ASP A 169 24.07 -50.92 7.97
N GLY A 170 24.70 -50.12 7.10
CA GLY A 170 24.36 -50.03 5.67
C GLY A 170 23.06 -49.27 5.37
N LYS A 171 22.37 -48.74 6.37
CA LYS A 171 21.21 -47.84 6.21
C LYS A 171 21.61 -46.41 6.57
N VAL A 172 21.13 -45.45 5.79
CA VAL A 172 21.36 -44.02 6.07
C VAL A 172 20.51 -43.65 7.28
N VAL A 173 21.16 -43.34 8.41
CA VAL A 173 20.47 -42.94 9.65
C VAL A 173 20.28 -41.43 9.72
N THR A 174 21.27 -40.65 9.26
CA THR A 174 21.14 -39.20 9.09
C THR A 174 21.66 -38.76 7.72
N HIS A 175 20.88 -37.88 7.08
CA HIS A 175 21.21 -37.31 5.79
C HIS A 175 22.10 -36.06 5.92
N LYS A 176 22.94 -35.82 4.92
CA LYS A 176 23.75 -34.61 4.79
C LYS A 176 22.86 -33.37 4.88
N GLY A 177 23.21 -32.49 5.80
CA GLY A 177 22.47 -31.24 6.07
C GLY A 177 21.47 -31.32 7.22
N GLU A 178 21.25 -32.49 7.84
CA GLU A 178 20.47 -32.59 9.07
C GLU A 178 21.21 -31.94 10.25
N PRO A 179 20.49 -31.26 11.17
CA PRO A 179 21.08 -30.67 12.36
C PRO A 179 21.63 -31.76 13.28
N VAL A 180 22.85 -31.57 13.77
CA VAL A 180 23.45 -32.45 14.78
C VAL A 180 22.68 -32.26 16.09
N LEU A 181 22.20 -33.34 16.70
CA LEU A 181 21.54 -33.30 17.98
C LEU A 181 22.55 -33.63 19.08
N ASN A 182 22.61 -32.79 20.11
CA ASN A 182 23.36 -33.07 21.34
C ASN A 182 22.70 -34.21 22.14
N GLU A 183 23.40 -34.74 23.15
CA GLU A 183 22.93 -35.84 24.02
C GLU A 183 21.54 -35.59 24.66
N ASN A 184 21.13 -34.33 24.80
CA ASN A 184 19.81 -33.91 25.31
C ASN A 184 18.71 -33.78 24.24
N GLY A 185 18.95 -34.21 23.00
CA GLY A 185 18.00 -34.11 21.88
C GLY A 185 17.77 -32.69 21.35
N LYS A 186 18.59 -31.70 21.75
CA LYS A 186 18.57 -30.32 21.23
C LYS A 186 19.62 -30.14 20.13
N VAL A 187 19.32 -29.25 19.17
CA VAL A 187 20.22 -28.93 18.06
C VAL A 187 21.52 -28.31 18.58
N ALA A 188 22.67 -28.84 18.16
CA ALA A 188 24.00 -28.33 18.46
C ALA A 188 24.23 -26.98 17.77
N GLN A 189 24.72 -25.99 18.50
CA GLN A 189 24.95 -24.64 18.01
C GLN A 189 26.36 -24.17 18.34
N THR A 190 27.04 -23.56 17.37
CA THR A 190 28.38 -22.98 17.52
C THR A 190 28.36 -21.47 17.26
N LYS A 191 28.96 -20.69 18.16
CA LYS A 191 28.96 -19.22 18.09
C LYS A 191 30.03 -18.73 17.14
N MET A 192 29.62 -18.16 15.99
CA MET A 192 30.50 -17.65 14.94
C MET A 192 30.27 -16.14 14.70
N PRO A 193 31.22 -15.39 14.11
CA PRO A 193 30.98 -14.03 13.64
C PRO A 193 29.79 -13.97 12.66
N LEU A 194 29.01 -12.89 12.65
CA LEU A 194 27.90 -12.75 11.71
C LEU A 194 28.35 -12.76 10.25
N ILE A 195 29.44 -12.06 9.93
CA ILE A 195 29.99 -11.98 8.57
C ILE A 195 30.99 -13.10 8.30
N ASP A 196 30.90 -13.70 7.11
CA ASP A 196 31.80 -14.71 6.59
C ASP A 196 32.77 -14.14 5.53
N GLU A 197 33.94 -13.68 5.98
CA GLU A 197 34.97 -13.10 5.11
C GLU A 197 35.50 -14.08 4.05
N LYS A 198 35.59 -15.37 4.37
CA LYS A 198 36.08 -16.38 3.40
C LYS A 198 35.09 -16.49 2.25
N PHE A 199 33.80 -16.52 2.59
CA PHE A 199 32.74 -16.52 1.61
C PHE A 199 32.73 -15.24 0.76
N GLY A 200 32.96 -14.07 1.36
CA GLY A 200 33.09 -12.80 0.63
C GLY A 200 34.23 -12.80 -0.40
N GLN A 201 35.38 -13.40 -0.08
CA GLN A 201 36.49 -13.53 -1.03
C GLN A 201 36.15 -14.45 -2.22
N GLU A 202 35.37 -15.49 -1.98
CA GLU A 202 34.88 -16.38 -3.03
C GLU A 202 33.82 -15.67 -3.90
N LEU A 203 32.98 -14.82 -3.30
CA LEU A 203 32.02 -13.98 -4.02
C LEU A 203 32.71 -12.96 -4.94
N PHE A 204 33.76 -12.27 -4.48
CA PHE A 204 34.56 -11.39 -5.35
C PHE A 204 35.10 -12.14 -6.57
N THR A 205 35.58 -13.37 -6.35
CA THR A 205 36.07 -14.25 -7.42
C THR A 205 34.93 -14.63 -8.38
N ALA A 206 33.75 -14.97 -7.86
CA ALA A 206 32.58 -15.29 -8.65
C ALA A 206 32.03 -14.09 -9.46
N SER A 207 32.17 -12.86 -8.93
CA SER A 207 31.83 -11.61 -9.61
C SER A 207 32.85 -11.17 -10.66
N GLY A 208 33.95 -11.92 -10.84
CA GLY A 208 34.91 -11.69 -11.93
C GLY A 208 36.13 -10.85 -11.55
N ILE A 209 36.32 -10.57 -10.26
CA ILE A 209 37.50 -9.84 -9.78
C ILE A 209 38.60 -10.86 -9.46
N PRO A 210 39.77 -10.80 -10.13
CA PRO A 210 40.85 -11.76 -9.90
C PRO A 210 41.34 -11.78 -8.44
N ALA A 211 41.85 -12.92 -7.98
CA ALA A 211 42.37 -13.07 -6.61
C ALA A 211 43.66 -12.26 -6.35
N GLY A 212 44.39 -11.89 -7.41
CA GLY A 212 45.63 -11.12 -7.32
C GLY A 212 45.44 -9.63 -7.02
N GLU A 213 44.27 -9.06 -7.30
CA GLU A 213 44.02 -7.61 -7.23
C GLU A 213 43.46 -7.19 -5.87
N LYS A 214 44.35 -7.11 -4.87
CA LYS A 214 43.97 -6.77 -3.48
C LYS A 214 43.39 -5.35 -3.32
N ASN A 215 43.79 -4.41 -4.18
CA ASN A 215 43.33 -3.02 -4.09
C ASN A 215 41.83 -2.88 -4.40
N ILE A 216 41.28 -3.80 -5.22
CA ILE A 216 39.89 -3.77 -5.68
C ILE A 216 38.97 -4.58 -4.74
N ARG A 217 39.53 -5.57 -4.03
CA ARG A 217 38.82 -6.41 -3.06
C ARG A 217 38.77 -5.76 -1.67
N LYS A 218 38.19 -4.56 -1.59
CA LYS A 218 38.10 -3.80 -0.33
C LYS A 218 36.78 -4.10 0.39
N PRO A 219 36.81 -4.75 1.56
CA PRO A 219 35.63 -4.80 2.44
C PRO A 219 35.45 -3.45 3.15
N PHE A 220 34.20 -3.05 3.36
CA PHE A 220 33.84 -1.80 4.03
C PHE A 220 33.73 -1.99 5.55
N ASP A 221 34.27 -1.04 6.32
CA ASP A 221 34.15 -1.00 7.79
C ASP A 221 32.90 -0.20 8.18
N VAL A 222 31.90 -0.89 8.74
CA VAL A 222 30.58 -0.32 9.05
C VAL A 222 30.54 0.59 10.26
N ARG A 223 31.59 0.63 11.09
CA ARG A 223 31.60 1.41 12.33
C ARG A 223 31.62 2.93 12.10
N GLY A 224 32.22 3.36 10.99
CA GLY A 224 32.34 4.76 10.62
C GLY A 224 31.25 5.27 9.68
N ILE A 225 30.29 4.42 9.30
CA ILE A 225 29.26 4.77 8.31
C ILE A 225 28.00 5.25 9.05
N GLU A 226 27.69 6.53 8.89
CA GLU A 226 26.44 7.14 9.36
C GLU A 226 25.25 6.55 8.58
N TYR A 227 24.19 6.19 9.31
CA TYR A 227 22.97 5.64 8.74
C TYR A 227 21.81 6.65 8.81
N ASN A 228 21.34 6.97 10.03
CA ASN A 228 20.29 7.96 10.26
C ASN A 228 20.51 8.72 11.58
N PRO A 229 21.61 9.50 11.69
CA PRO A 229 21.92 10.21 12.93
C PRO A 229 20.84 11.25 13.27
N VAL A 230 20.75 11.57 14.56
CA VAL A 230 19.90 12.65 15.07
C VAL A 230 20.56 14.00 14.77
N ASP A 231 19.82 14.94 14.21
CA ASP A 231 20.26 16.32 14.01
C ASP A 231 20.32 17.08 15.34
N GLU A 232 20.94 18.26 15.34
CA GLU A 232 21.10 19.13 16.52
C GLU A 232 19.76 19.53 17.16
N THR A 233 18.65 19.44 16.42
CA THR A 233 17.29 19.70 16.88
C THR A 233 16.63 18.51 17.58
N GLY A 234 17.32 17.36 17.70
CA GLY A 234 16.77 16.13 18.29
C GLY A 234 15.91 15.29 17.34
N ASN A 235 15.72 15.73 16.09
CA ASN A 235 14.98 15.01 15.06
C ASN A 235 15.90 14.14 14.20
N ARG A 236 15.40 13.01 13.70
CA ARG A 236 16.13 12.15 12.75
C ARG A 236 16.13 12.80 11.36
N LYS A 237 17.25 12.73 10.64
CA LYS A 237 17.38 13.26 9.26
C LYS A 237 16.34 12.70 8.31
N ASP A 238 16.11 11.39 8.41
CA ASP A 238 15.14 10.68 7.59
C ASP A 238 14.13 9.97 8.48
N ARG A 239 12.85 10.27 8.27
CA ARG A 239 11.74 9.68 9.05
C ARG A 239 11.42 8.26 8.61
N ASP A 240 11.73 7.90 7.36
CA ASP A 240 11.34 6.63 6.77
C ASP A 240 12.39 5.53 7.03
N LYS A 241 13.65 5.92 7.29
CA LYS A 241 14.72 5.01 7.74
C LYS A 241 14.52 4.52 9.19
N LEU A 242 15.15 3.39 9.49
CA LEU A 242 15.14 2.84 10.84
C LEU A 242 15.86 3.77 11.84
N PRO A 243 15.47 3.77 13.13
CA PRO A 243 15.98 4.73 14.12
C PRO A 243 17.35 4.30 14.69
N TYR A 244 18.38 4.24 13.84
CA TYR A 244 19.75 3.89 14.23
C TYR A 244 20.76 4.94 13.75
N ASP A 245 21.80 5.19 14.55
CA ASP A 245 22.82 6.21 14.21
C ASP A 245 23.81 5.68 13.16
N THR A 246 24.35 4.48 13.36
CA THR A 246 25.35 3.87 12.47
C THR A 246 24.85 2.59 11.81
N VAL A 247 25.46 2.22 10.68
CA VAL A 247 25.18 0.94 10.00
C VAL A 247 25.54 -0.25 10.89
N ALA A 248 26.57 -0.14 11.73
CA ALA A 248 26.91 -1.17 12.71
C ALA A 248 25.78 -1.41 13.72
N ASP A 249 25.12 -0.35 14.19
CA ASP A 249 23.98 -0.44 15.13
C ASP A 249 22.76 -1.07 14.46
N LEU A 250 22.49 -0.69 13.20
CA LEU A 250 21.46 -1.33 12.38
C LEU A 250 21.70 -2.84 12.28
N ILE A 251 22.89 -3.28 11.88
CA ILE A 251 23.21 -4.71 11.71
C ILE A 251 23.13 -5.45 13.05
N ASN A 252 23.63 -4.85 14.13
CA ASN A 252 23.68 -5.51 15.43
C ASN A 252 22.29 -5.64 16.08
N ASN A 253 21.42 -4.65 15.93
CA ASN A 253 20.11 -4.65 16.57
C ASN A 253 19.02 -5.24 15.67
N ASP A 254 19.06 -4.96 14.36
CA ASP A 254 18.02 -5.41 13.45
C ASP A 254 18.28 -6.82 12.89
N TRP A 255 19.46 -7.12 12.36
CA TRP A 255 19.64 -8.36 11.60
C TRP A 255 19.49 -9.60 12.47
N ALA A 256 18.59 -10.51 12.10
CA ALA A 256 18.36 -11.77 12.81
C ALA A 256 18.89 -12.94 11.98
N PHE A 257 19.51 -13.94 12.63
CA PHE A 257 19.96 -15.17 11.96
C PHE A 257 19.18 -16.37 12.51
N PRO A 258 18.08 -16.78 11.86
CA PRO A 258 17.26 -17.92 12.29
C PRO A 258 18.01 -19.26 12.22
N GLU A 259 17.63 -20.22 13.08
CA GLU A 259 18.29 -21.54 13.20
C GLU A 259 18.25 -22.39 11.92
N TYR A 260 17.27 -22.17 11.06
CA TYR A 260 17.10 -22.89 9.80
C TYR A 260 18.00 -22.36 8.67
N GLU A 261 18.56 -21.15 8.81
CA GLU A 261 19.49 -20.58 7.82
C GLU A 261 20.86 -21.25 7.94
N VAL A 262 21.49 -21.48 6.78
CA VAL A 262 22.71 -22.30 6.69
C VAL A 262 23.94 -21.46 6.37
N GLN A 263 23.79 -20.46 5.51
CA GLN A 263 24.87 -19.60 5.05
C GLN A 263 24.82 -18.26 5.77
N ARG A 264 25.95 -17.84 6.34
CA ARG A 264 26.11 -16.51 6.94
C ARG A 264 26.35 -15.44 5.85
N PRO A 265 25.90 -14.19 6.06
CA PRO A 265 26.14 -13.09 5.13
C PRO A 265 27.63 -12.81 4.93
N ALA A 266 28.02 -12.36 3.74
CA ALA A 266 29.37 -11.82 3.47
C ALA A 266 29.35 -10.29 3.31
N GLY A 267 28.22 -9.75 2.86
CA GLY A 267 28.03 -8.33 2.61
C GLY A 267 26.59 -7.89 2.81
N ALA A 268 26.26 -6.79 2.15
CA ALA A 268 24.93 -6.21 2.13
C ALA A 268 24.62 -5.65 0.75
N TYR A 269 23.38 -5.80 0.31
CA TYR A 269 22.80 -5.00 -0.76
C TYR A 269 22.42 -3.63 -0.25
N ILE A 270 22.63 -2.63 -1.10
CA ILE A 270 22.06 -1.30 -0.94
C ILE A 270 20.75 -1.27 -1.70
N VAL A 271 19.68 -0.89 -1.01
CA VAL A 271 18.31 -1.03 -1.49
C VAL A 271 17.53 0.27 -1.36
N ASP A 272 16.62 0.46 -2.29
CA ASP A 272 15.58 1.47 -2.21
C ASP A 272 14.39 0.90 -1.44
N THR A 273 13.92 1.64 -0.43
CA THR A 273 12.76 1.29 0.40
C THR A 273 11.53 2.11 0.06
N ALA A 274 11.68 3.18 -0.73
CA ALA A 274 10.56 3.97 -1.24
C ALA A 274 9.63 3.09 -2.10
N PRO A 275 8.32 3.37 -2.13
CA PRO A 275 7.39 2.64 -2.98
C PRO A 275 7.58 3.05 -4.45
N VAL A 276 8.48 2.35 -5.14
CA VAL A 276 8.91 2.70 -6.51
C VAL A 276 8.75 1.52 -7.47
N ASN A 277 8.41 1.80 -8.73
CA ASN A 277 8.45 0.81 -9.80
C ASN A 277 9.86 0.72 -10.38
N THR A 278 10.29 -0.49 -10.73
CA THR A 278 11.66 -0.75 -11.25
C THR A 278 11.60 -1.39 -12.63
N MET A 279 12.44 -0.92 -13.55
CA MET A 279 12.66 -1.51 -14.86
C MET A 279 14.06 -2.14 -14.93
N VAL A 280 14.18 -3.38 -15.37
CA VAL A 280 15.46 -4.08 -15.56
C VAL A 280 15.66 -4.35 -17.05
N LEU A 281 16.72 -3.79 -17.62
CA LEU A 281 17.06 -3.87 -19.04
C LEU A 281 18.25 -4.80 -19.26
N ALA A 282 17.99 -5.96 -19.87
CA ALA A 282 19.02 -6.98 -20.05
C ALA A 282 18.71 -7.96 -21.20
N ILE A 283 19.62 -8.06 -22.17
CA ILE A 283 19.55 -9.08 -23.22
C ILE A 283 19.71 -10.51 -22.67
N THR A 284 19.37 -11.50 -23.49
CA THR A 284 19.61 -12.91 -23.13
C THR A 284 21.08 -13.17 -22.82
N ARG A 285 21.35 -14.01 -21.81
CA ARG A 285 22.69 -14.32 -21.28
C ARG A 285 23.47 -13.14 -20.68
N ALA A 286 22.85 -11.98 -20.45
CA ALA A 286 23.46 -10.88 -19.69
C ALA A 286 23.61 -11.16 -18.18
N GLY A 287 23.01 -12.26 -17.69
CA GLY A 287 23.05 -12.63 -16.27
C GLY A 287 21.90 -12.10 -15.42
N LYS A 288 20.84 -11.53 -16.03
CA LYS A 288 19.67 -10.93 -15.33
C LYS A 288 19.10 -11.79 -14.19
N GLY A 289 18.91 -13.09 -14.46
CA GLY A 289 18.41 -14.04 -13.46
C GLY A 289 19.38 -14.19 -12.29
N GLN A 290 20.67 -14.23 -12.60
CA GLN A 290 21.72 -14.52 -11.62
C GLN A 290 22.11 -13.30 -10.77
N THR A 291 22.00 -12.09 -11.29
CA THR A 291 22.45 -10.88 -10.61
C THR A 291 21.32 -10.10 -9.95
N VAL A 292 20.11 -10.07 -10.53
CA VAL A 292 19.00 -9.22 -10.05
C VAL A 292 17.79 -10.04 -9.58
N ILE A 293 17.25 -10.93 -10.42
CA ILE A 293 15.97 -11.60 -10.14
C ILE A 293 16.08 -12.50 -8.90
N GLU A 294 17.01 -13.46 -8.89
CA GLU A 294 17.10 -14.42 -7.80
C GLU A 294 17.50 -13.76 -6.46
N PRO A 295 18.47 -12.83 -6.40
CA PRO A 295 18.75 -12.09 -5.17
C PRO A 295 17.56 -11.28 -4.65
N THR A 296 16.80 -10.63 -5.53
CA THR A 296 15.62 -9.85 -5.12
C THR A 296 14.54 -10.72 -4.49
N ILE A 297 14.25 -11.88 -5.09
CA ILE A 297 13.29 -12.85 -4.52
C ILE A 297 13.80 -13.36 -3.17
N ASP A 298 15.10 -13.68 -3.06
CA ASP A 298 15.68 -14.13 -1.79
C ASP A 298 15.57 -13.06 -0.69
N MET A 299 15.84 -11.78 -1.02
CA MET A 299 15.65 -10.66 -0.09
C MET A 299 14.20 -10.55 0.39
N TRP A 300 13.22 -10.57 -0.53
CA TRP A 300 11.80 -10.51 -0.16
C TRP A 300 11.37 -11.65 0.76
N THR A 301 11.95 -12.85 0.61
CA THR A 301 11.64 -13.96 1.53
C THR A 301 12.28 -13.83 2.92
N ARG A 302 13.30 -12.97 3.08
CA ARG A 302 14.04 -12.75 4.33
C ARG A 302 13.63 -11.47 5.08
N GLU A 303 12.64 -10.74 4.58
CA GLU A 303 12.03 -9.63 5.31
C GLU A 303 11.32 -10.15 6.56
N LYS A 304 11.49 -9.48 7.72
CA LYS A 304 10.77 -9.83 8.95
C LYS A 304 9.26 -9.66 8.77
N ARG A 305 8.83 -8.54 8.16
CA ARG A 305 7.45 -8.31 7.73
C ARG A 305 7.30 -8.77 6.29
N LYS A 306 6.88 -10.02 6.13
CA LYS A 306 6.70 -10.67 4.82
C LYS A 306 5.49 -10.10 4.08
N ASN A 307 5.71 -9.78 2.82
CA ASN A 307 4.69 -9.27 1.89
C ASN A 307 4.38 -10.32 0.82
N ASN A 308 3.29 -10.17 0.07
CA ASN A 308 2.97 -11.09 -1.01
C ASN A 308 3.89 -10.86 -2.21
N MET A 309 4.20 -11.93 -2.93
CA MET A 309 4.98 -11.86 -4.16
C MET A 309 4.28 -12.60 -5.30
N VAL A 310 4.33 -12.03 -6.49
CA VAL A 310 3.76 -12.56 -7.72
C VAL A 310 4.88 -12.59 -8.75
N ILE A 311 5.29 -13.78 -9.17
CA ILE A 311 6.49 -13.99 -9.97
C ILE A 311 6.08 -14.68 -11.28
N ASN A 312 6.36 -14.03 -12.40
CA ASN A 312 6.32 -14.70 -13.70
C ASN A 312 7.61 -15.51 -13.87
N ASP A 313 7.48 -16.84 -13.97
CA ASP A 313 8.58 -17.79 -14.14
C ASP A 313 8.30 -18.68 -15.35
N PRO A 314 8.54 -18.20 -16.59
CA PRO A 314 8.25 -18.94 -17.82
C PRO A 314 8.89 -20.34 -17.88
N LYS A 315 9.98 -20.58 -17.13
CA LYS A 315 10.75 -21.83 -17.14
C LYS A 315 10.50 -22.73 -15.92
N GLY A 316 9.89 -22.21 -14.85
CA GLY A 316 9.70 -22.93 -13.59
C GLY A 316 10.98 -23.10 -12.74
N GLU A 317 12.09 -22.45 -13.12
CA GLU A 317 13.38 -22.59 -12.42
C GLU A 317 13.38 -21.86 -11.07
N LEU A 318 12.70 -20.71 -10.99
CA LEU A 318 12.60 -19.91 -9.77
C LEU A 318 11.72 -20.63 -8.75
N LEU A 319 10.61 -21.23 -9.18
CA LEU A 319 9.75 -22.03 -8.30
C LEU A 319 10.55 -23.17 -7.67
N VAL A 320 11.27 -23.97 -8.48
CA VAL A 320 12.04 -25.13 -7.97
C VAL A 320 13.11 -24.68 -6.96
N LYS A 321 13.77 -23.54 -7.22
CA LYS A 321 14.80 -23.00 -6.34
C LYS A 321 14.23 -22.47 -5.01
N PHE A 322 13.11 -21.76 -5.05
CA PHE A 322 12.56 -21.06 -3.88
C PHE A 322 11.47 -21.82 -3.12
N PHE A 323 10.96 -22.95 -3.63
CA PHE A 323 9.90 -23.73 -2.97
C PHE A 323 10.24 -24.10 -1.51
N ILE A 324 11.38 -24.75 -1.26
CA ILE A 324 11.79 -25.14 0.10
C ILE A 324 12.13 -23.91 0.97
N PRO A 325 13.02 -23.00 0.54
CA PRO A 325 13.39 -21.84 1.35
C PRO A 325 12.20 -20.97 1.72
N ALA A 326 11.33 -20.62 0.77
CA ALA A 326 10.18 -19.76 1.02
C ALA A 326 9.15 -20.44 1.93
N THR A 327 8.92 -21.75 1.79
CA THR A 327 8.00 -22.49 2.68
C THR A 327 8.52 -22.55 4.12
N ILE A 328 9.82 -22.82 4.32
CA ILE A 328 10.44 -22.83 5.66
C ILE A 328 10.45 -21.43 6.26
N ARG A 329 10.69 -20.41 5.43
CA ARG A 329 10.56 -19.00 5.79
C ARG A 329 9.09 -18.59 5.97
N GLY A 330 8.10 -19.47 5.81
CA GLY A 330 6.72 -19.22 6.24
C GLY A 330 5.78 -18.62 5.19
N PHE A 331 6.10 -18.73 3.91
CA PHE A 331 5.19 -18.42 2.80
C PHE A 331 4.27 -19.60 2.47
N GLU A 332 3.07 -19.30 1.97
CA GLU A 332 2.23 -20.26 1.26
C GLU A 332 2.55 -20.15 -0.24
N ILE A 333 3.11 -21.22 -0.81
CA ILE A 333 3.41 -21.25 -2.24
C ILE A 333 2.15 -21.62 -3.01
N VAL A 334 1.82 -20.81 -4.02
CA VAL A 334 0.75 -21.04 -4.99
C VAL A 334 1.42 -21.13 -6.36
N GLN A 335 1.16 -22.19 -7.11
CA GLN A 335 1.73 -22.37 -8.45
C GLN A 335 0.63 -22.52 -9.49
N PHE A 336 0.71 -21.71 -10.55
CA PHE A 336 -0.07 -21.88 -11.76
C PHE A 336 0.83 -22.47 -12.82
N ASN A 337 0.87 -23.81 -12.83
CA ASN A 337 1.80 -24.57 -13.63
C ASN A 337 1.12 -25.13 -14.89
N LEU A 338 1.30 -24.43 -16.02
CA LEU A 338 0.75 -24.87 -17.30
C LEU A 338 1.58 -25.99 -17.96
N ILE A 339 2.82 -26.24 -17.49
CA ILE A 339 3.64 -27.37 -17.95
C ILE A 339 3.13 -28.69 -17.37
N ASN A 340 2.76 -28.70 -16.09
CA ASN A 340 2.22 -29.86 -15.41
C ASN A 340 0.87 -29.54 -14.74
N PRO A 341 -0.24 -29.73 -15.47
CA PRO A 341 -1.58 -29.37 -15.01
C PRO A 341 -2.03 -30.15 -13.77
N LEU A 342 -1.48 -31.34 -13.53
CA LEU A 342 -1.85 -32.16 -12.37
C LEU A 342 -1.40 -31.53 -11.05
N ASN A 343 -0.31 -30.76 -11.08
CA ASN A 343 0.29 -30.12 -9.90
C ASN A 343 0.19 -28.59 -10.03
N THR A 344 -0.97 -28.08 -10.45
CA THR A 344 -1.31 -26.66 -10.42
C THR A 344 -2.39 -26.38 -9.37
N ASP A 345 -2.35 -25.20 -8.77
CA ASP A 345 -3.48 -24.68 -7.99
C ASP A 345 -4.61 -24.24 -8.94
N ILE A 346 -5.85 -24.29 -8.43
CA ILE A 346 -7.07 -24.04 -9.20
C ILE A 346 -7.42 -22.56 -9.14
N TYR A 347 -7.77 -22.00 -10.30
CA TYR A 347 -8.26 -20.64 -10.46
C TYR A 347 -9.51 -20.66 -11.34
N ASN A 348 -10.67 -20.51 -10.70
CA ASN A 348 -11.96 -20.38 -11.38
C ASN A 348 -12.29 -18.88 -11.55
N PRO A 349 -12.23 -18.32 -12.78
CA PRO A 349 -12.47 -16.90 -13.00
C PRO A 349 -13.91 -16.48 -12.68
N LEU A 350 -14.89 -17.36 -12.92
CA LEU A 350 -16.29 -17.12 -12.53
C LEU A 350 -16.52 -17.24 -11.03
N GLY A 351 -15.57 -17.84 -10.29
CA GLY A 351 -15.64 -17.96 -8.83
C GLY A 351 -15.69 -16.60 -8.14
N PHE A 352 -15.00 -15.58 -8.66
CA PHE A 352 -15.03 -14.22 -8.13
C PHE A 352 -16.40 -13.55 -8.35
N ALA A 353 -16.98 -13.71 -9.54
CA ALA A 353 -18.31 -13.22 -9.85
C ALA A 353 -19.38 -13.95 -9.01
N ALA A 354 -19.23 -15.25 -8.80
CA ALA A 354 -20.10 -16.04 -7.95
C ALA A 354 -20.03 -15.60 -6.48
N GLU A 355 -18.81 -15.39 -5.92
CA GLU A 355 -18.66 -14.89 -4.55
C GLU A 355 -19.28 -13.49 -4.38
N ALA A 356 -19.06 -12.58 -5.34
CA ALA A 356 -19.70 -11.27 -5.35
C ALA A 356 -21.23 -11.34 -5.39
N ALA A 357 -21.80 -12.19 -6.26
CA ALA A 357 -23.24 -12.40 -6.34
C ALA A 357 -23.82 -12.99 -5.04
N ARG A 358 -23.09 -13.89 -4.35
CA ARG A 358 -23.47 -14.43 -3.04
C ARG A 358 -23.42 -13.40 -1.93
N GLU A 359 -22.45 -12.48 -2.00
CA GLU A 359 -22.36 -11.32 -1.11
C GLU A 359 -23.51 -10.32 -1.34
N GLY A 360 -24.25 -10.42 -2.46
CA GLY A 360 -25.32 -9.49 -2.87
C GLY A 360 -24.84 -8.34 -3.76
N ASP A 361 -23.55 -8.31 -4.13
CA ASP A 361 -22.97 -7.24 -4.93
C ASP A 361 -22.97 -7.59 -6.42
N PHE A 362 -24.13 -7.37 -7.05
CA PHE A 362 -24.36 -7.74 -8.45
C PHE A 362 -23.63 -6.82 -9.44
N THR A 363 -23.36 -5.57 -9.07
CA THR A 363 -22.56 -4.65 -9.88
C THR A 363 -21.13 -5.17 -10.03
N LYS A 364 -20.53 -5.69 -8.95
CA LYS A 364 -19.20 -6.33 -9.02
C LYS A 364 -19.22 -7.66 -9.74
N ALA A 365 -20.27 -8.46 -9.55
CA ALA A 365 -20.43 -9.68 -10.32
C ALA A 365 -20.45 -9.38 -11.83
N ALA A 366 -21.14 -8.32 -12.25
CA ALA A 366 -21.15 -7.86 -13.64
C ALA A 366 -19.75 -7.46 -14.11
N SER A 367 -19.06 -6.56 -13.40
CA SER A 367 -17.73 -6.08 -13.83
C SER A 367 -16.70 -7.20 -14.00
N TYR A 368 -16.70 -8.22 -13.12
CA TYR A 368 -15.80 -9.36 -13.29
C TYR A 368 -16.10 -10.18 -14.55
N ILE A 369 -17.38 -10.38 -14.88
CA ILE A 369 -17.78 -11.12 -16.10
C ILE A 369 -17.51 -10.29 -17.35
N GLU A 370 -17.67 -8.97 -17.29
CA GLU A 370 -17.32 -8.06 -18.38
C GLU A 370 -15.82 -8.07 -18.66
N ASN A 371 -14.97 -7.96 -17.63
CA ASN A 371 -13.52 -8.04 -17.76
C ASN A 371 -13.07 -9.38 -18.37
N ILE A 372 -13.71 -10.49 -18.00
CA ILE A 372 -13.46 -11.79 -18.63
C ILE A 372 -13.85 -11.74 -20.11
N GLY A 373 -15.06 -11.26 -20.41
CA GLY A 373 -15.58 -11.17 -21.77
C GLY A 373 -14.71 -10.33 -22.70
N ASP A 374 -14.24 -9.18 -22.24
CA ASP A 374 -13.42 -8.27 -23.07
C ASP A 374 -12.04 -8.85 -23.41
N ILE A 375 -11.48 -9.71 -22.55
CA ILE A 375 -10.20 -10.40 -22.81
C ILE A 375 -10.38 -11.58 -23.78
N PHE A 376 -11.51 -12.29 -23.72
CA PHE A 376 -11.80 -13.40 -24.64
C PHE A 376 -12.32 -12.95 -26.00
N PHE A 377 -13.00 -11.81 -26.05
CA PHE A 377 -13.61 -11.25 -27.25
C PHE A 377 -13.10 -9.81 -27.47
N PRO A 378 -11.81 -9.64 -27.83
CA PRO A 378 -11.25 -8.32 -28.10
C PRO A 378 -11.97 -7.68 -29.29
N LYS A 379 -12.27 -6.39 -29.15
CA LYS A 379 -12.93 -5.58 -30.19
C LYS A 379 -11.92 -5.00 -31.17
N GLU A 380 -10.68 -4.83 -30.74
CA GLU A 380 -9.59 -4.24 -31.51
C GLU A 380 -9.00 -5.27 -32.47
N GLY A 381 -8.89 -4.90 -33.76
CA GLY A 381 -8.35 -5.77 -34.82
C GLY A 381 -9.38 -6.64 -35.55
N ALA A 382 -10.67 -6.58 -35.20
CA ALA A 382 -11.73 -7.24 -35.96
C ALA A 382 -12.26 -6.36 -37.11
N ASP A 383 -12.44 -6.94 -38.31
CA ASP A 383 -12.96 -6.23 -39.49
C ASP A 383 -14.37 -5.65 -39.27
N ASP A 384 -15.23 -6.38 -38.52
CA ASP A 384 -16.55 -5.93 -38.10
C ASP A 384 -16.75 -6.14 -36.58
N PRO A 385 -16.75 -5.06 -35.79
CA PRO A 385 -16.93 -5.10 -34.34
C PRO A 385 -18.28 -5.65 -33.87
N MET A 386 -19.30 -5.77 -34.73
CA MET A 386 -20.61 -6.31 -34.35
C MET A 386 -20.49 -7.77 -33.87
N TRP A 387 -19.72 -8.59 -34.57
CA TRP A 387 -19.64 -10.04 -34.30
C TRP A 387 -18.96 -10.37 -32.96
N PRO A 388 -17.79 -9.80 -32.61
CA PRO A 388 -17.20 -10.00 -31.29
C PRO A 388 -18.09 -9.46 -30.16
N ASN A 389 -18.76 -8.33 -30.36
CA ASN A 389 -19.67 -7.76 -29.37
C ASN A 389 -20.89 -8.68 -29.11
N ALA A 390 -21.50 -9.21 -30.17
CA ALA A 390 -22.61 -10.14 -30.05
C ALA A 390 -22.17 -11.47 -29.39
N ALA A 391 -20.99 -11.99 -29.74
CA ALA A 391 -20.43 -13.20 -29.13
C ALA A 391 -20.13 -13.00 -27.63
N ASN A 392 -19.56 -11.84 -27.26
CA ASN A 392 -19.32 -11.45 -25.87
C ASN A 392 -20.64 -11.40 -25.08
N ASN A 393 -21.70 -10.81 -25.63
CA ASN A 393 -23.01 -10.79 -24.97
C ASN A 393 -23.63 -12.19 -24.82
N ALA A 394 -23.45 -13.09 -25.80
CA ALA A 394 -23.90 -14.48 -25.68
C ALA A 394 -23.17 -15.25 -24.56
N PHE A 395 -21.87 -14.99 -24.39
CA PHE A 395 -21.07 -15.49 -23.27
C PHE A 395 -21.58 -14.93 -21.92
N LYS A 396 -21.70 -13.61 -21.81
CA LYS A 396 -22.19 -12.92 -20.58
C LYS A 396 -23.56 -13.46 -20.16
N ARG A 397 -24.50 -13.60 -21.10
CA ARG A 397 -25.84 -14.15 -20.89
C ARG A 397 -25.79 -15.54 -20.25
N SER A 398 -24.90 -16.41 -20.75
CA SER A 398 -24.75 -17.78 -20.26
C SER A 398 -24.11 -17.82 -18.87
N ALA A 399 -23.11 -16.97 -18.61
CA ALA A 399 -22.49 -16.85 -17.30
C ALA A 399 -23.46 -16.31 -16.23
N PHE A 400 -24.19 -15.23 -16.54
CA PHE A 400 -25.20 -14.67 -15.65
C PHE A 400 -26.35 -15.65 -15.38
N GLY A 401 -26.84 -16.35 -16.41
CA GLY A 401 -27.91 -17.34 -16.27
C GLY A 401 -27.52 -18.53 -15.37
N LEU A 402 -26.26 -18.96 -15.45
CA LEU A 402 -25.73 -20.01 -14.56
C LEU A 402 -25.67 -19.54 -13.10
N ILE A 403 -25.20 -18.31 -12.86
CA ILE A 403 -25.12 -17.73 -11.50
C ILE A 403 -26.51 -17.52 -10.90
N ASP A 404 -27.47 -16.99 -11.65
CA ASP A 404 -28.85 -16.77 -11.17
C ASP A 404 -29.54 -18.09 -10.76
N PHE A 405 -29.34 -19.17 -11.53
CA PHE A 405 -29.88 -20.48 -11.19
C PHE A 405 -29.31 -21.01 -9.86
N PHE A 406 -28.00 -20.98 -9.69
CA PHE A 406 -27.38 -21.49 -8.47
C PHE A 406 -27.60 -20.59 -7.24
N LEU A 407 -27.81 -19.29 -7.44
CA LEU A 407 -28.19 -18.37 -6.36
C LEU A 407 -29.56 -18.75 -5.77
N GLU A 408 -30.49 -19.18 -6.62
CA GLU A 408 -31.80 -19.62 -6.17
C GLU A 408 -31.75 -21.00 -5.51
N GLU A 409 -30.97 -21.94 -6.07
CA GLU A 409 -30.75 -23.25 -5.46
C GLU A 409 -30.07 -23.14 -4.08
N GLU A 410 -29.16 -22.18 -3.87
CA GLU A 410 -28.59 -21.90 -2.54
C GLU A 410 -29.68 -21.53 -1.53
N LYS A 411 -30.63 -20.65 -1.92
CA LYS A 411 -31.74 -20.25 -1.03
C LYS A 411 -32.62 -21.45 -0.69
N ARG A 412 -32.93 -22.30 -1.67
CA ARG A 412 -33.71 -23.53 -1.48
C ARG A 412 -33.00 -24.51 -0.53
N LEU A 413 -31.72 -24.80 -0.75
CA LEU A 413 -30.93 -25.74 0.05
C LEU A 413 -30.78 -25.27 1.50
N ARG A 414 -30.57 -23.98 1.74
CA ARG A 414 -30.48 -23.42 3.10
C ARG A 414 -31.78 -23.63 3.89
N LYS A 415 -32.93 -23.38 3.27
CA LYS A 415 -34.24 -23.59 3.91
C LYS A 415 -34.53 -25.07 4.15
N GLN A 416 -34.19 -25.93 3.20
CA GLN A 416 -34.34 -27.37 3.37
C GLN A 416 -33.47 -27.90 4.52
N ALA A 417 -32.23 -27.44 4.63
CA ALA A 417 -31.34 -27.82 5.72
C ALA A 417 -31.81 -27.32 7.09
N GLU A 418 -32.47 -26.16 7.14
CA GLU A 418 -33.12 -25.65 8.35
C GLU A 418 -34.26 -26.57 8.81
N LEU A 419 -35.11 -27.05 7.89
CA LEU A 419 -36.19 -27.98 8.20
C LEU A 419 -35.70 -29.36 8.63
N GLU A 420 -34.66 -29.86 7.98
CA GLU A 420 -34.08 -31.17 8.28
C GLU A 420 -33.16 -31.13 9.53
N GLY A 421 -32.93 -29.95 10.13
CA GLY A 421 -32.03 -29.78 11.26
C GLY A 421 -30.58 -30.18 10.94
N LYS A 422 -30.16 -30.05 9.68
CA LYS A 422 -28.82 -30.48 9.23
C LYS A 422 -27.72 -29.66 9.91
N PRO A 423 -26.61 -30.27 10.33
CA PRO A 423 -25.47 -29.53 10.87
C PRO A 423 -24.93 -28.51 9.86
N GLU A 424 -24.64 -27.28 10.30
CA GLU A 424 -24.15 -26.18 9.45
C GLU A 424 -22.92 -26.57 8.60
N LYS A 425 -22.03 -27.42 9.15
CA LYS A 425 -20.85 -27.91 8.43
C LYS A 425 -21.20 -28.74 7.18
N VAL A 426 -22.27 -29.54 7.24
CA VAL A 426 -22.71 -30.38 6.12
C VAL A 426 -23.35 -29.50 5.05
N LEU A 427 -24.20 -28.54 5.46
CA LEU A 427 -24.79 -27.56 4.55
C LEU A 427 -23.71 -26.75 3.81
N MET A 428 -22.68 -26.27 4.53
CA MET A 428 -21.57 -25.54 3.89
C MET A 428 -20.81 -26.39 2.87
N GLN A 429 -20.69 -27.70 3.08
CA GLN A 429 -20.08 -28.62 2.12
C GLN A 429 -20.97 -28.84 0.89
N GLU A 430 -22.28 -29.03 1.07
CA GLU A 430 -23.24 -29.14 -0.03
C GLU A 430 -23.28 -27.86 -0.88
N LEU A 431 -23.23 -26.69 -0.24
CA LEU A 431 -23.16 -25.40 -0.93
C LEU A 431 -21.84 -25.24 -1.71
N ASP A 432 -20.71 -25.67 -1.14
CA ASP A 432 -19.41 -25.63 -1.83
C ASP A 432 -19.39 -26.56 -3.06
N ASP A 433 -19.98 -27.76 -2.95
CA ASP A 433 -20.13 -28.70 -4.06
C ASP A 433 -21.06 -28.15 -5.16
N MET A 434 -22.15 -27.49 -4.78
CA MET A 434 -23.09 -26.87 -5.71
C MET A 434 -22.43 -25.71 -6.47
N TRP A 435 -21.82 -24.77 -5.77
CA TRP A 435 -21.15 -23.62 -6.38
C TRP A 435 -19.89 -24.01 -7.18
N GLY A 436 -19.30 -25.18 -6.88
CA GLY A 436 -18.25 -25.78 -7.71
C GLY A 436 -18.69 -26.06 -9.16
N LYS A 437 -20.00 -26.08 -9.45
CA LYS A 437 -20.55 -26.22 -10.80
C LYS A 437 -20.54 -24.93 -11.62
N VAL A 438 -20.31 -23.77 -11.00
CA VAL A 438 -20.23 -22.48 -11.71
C VAL A 438 -18.81 -22.31 -12.26
N THR A 439 -18.57 -22.78 -13.48
CA THR A 439 -17.25 -22.73 -14.14
C THR A 439 -17.38 -22.33 -15.61
N LEU A 440 -16.29 -21.82 -16.20
CA LEU A 440 -16.28 -21.44 -17.63
C LEU A 440 -16.53 -22.65 -18.54
N TYR A 441 -16.03 -23.83 -18.16
CA TYR A 441 -16.33 -25.07 -18.86
C TYR A 441 -17.84 -25.40 -18.82
N ASN A 442 -18.49 -25.26 -17.66
CA ASN A 442 -19.91 -25.52 -17.55
C ASN A 442 -20.76 -24.44 -18.26
N ALA A 443 -20.29 -23.19 -18.32
CA ALA A 443 -20.93 -22.15 -19.15
C ALA A 443 -20.84 -22.49 -20.65
N TYR A 444 -19.70 -23.03 -21.12
CA TYR A 444 -19.56 -23.57 -22.48
C TYR A 444 -20.49 -24.77 -22.71
N GLN A 445 -20.53 -25.73 -21.78
CA GLN A 445 -21.37 -26.93 -21.92
C GLN A 445 -22.87 -26.60 -21.92
N LEU A 446 -23.30 -25.62 -21.11
CA LEU A 446 -24.67 -25.10 -21.14
C LEU A 446 -25.04 -24.65 -22.56
N PHE A 447 -24.13 -23.92 -23.20
CA PHE A 447 -24.31 -23.41 -24.55
C PHE A 447 -24.39 -24.53 -25.59
N VAL A 448 -23.48 -25.52 -25.53
CA VAL A 448 -23.45 -26.64 -26.48
C VAL A 448 -24.68 -27.55 -26.32
N VAL A 449 -24.99 -27.97 -25.10
CA VAL A 449 -26.03 -28.97 -24.83
C VAL A 449 -27.42 -28.42 -25.12
N LEU A 450 -27.70 -27.17 -24.72
CA LEU A 450 -29.03 -26.58 -24.91
C LEU A 450 -29.25 -25.99 -26.31
N SER A 451 -28.21 -25.51 -27.00
CA SER A 451 -28.37 -25.05 -28.40
C SER A 451 -28.51 -26.19 -29.41
N ALA A 452 -28.01 -27.39 -29.08
CA ALA A 452 -28.03 -28.54 -29.98
C ALA A 452 -29.42 -29.18 -30.17
N LYS A 453 -30.33 -29.00 -29.21
CA LYS A 453 -31.68 -29.59 -29.26
C LYS A 453 -32.74 -28.49 -29.35
N LYS A 454 -33.78 -28.77 -30.13
CA LYS A 454 -34.95 -27.93 -30.27
C LYS A 454 -36.18 -28.64 -29.72
N SER A 455 -37.06 -27.88 -29.08
CA SER A 455 -38.40 -28.35 -28.74
C SER A 455 -39.35 -28.10 -29.90
N THR A 456 -40.19 -29.10 -30.19
CA THR A 456 -41.36 -29.01 -31.08
C THR A 456 -42.68 -29.06 -30.30
N ASP A 457 -42.63 -29.29 -28.99
CA ASP A 457 -43.81 -29.51 -28.16
C ASP A 457 -44.50 -28.18 -27.80
N PRO A 458 -45.76 -27.95 -28.23
CA PRO A 458 -46.45 -26.68 -28.00
C PRO A 458 -46.65 -26.32 -26.52
N SER A 459 -46.76 -27.31 -25.62
CA SER A 459 -46.90 -27.12 -24.17
C SER A 459 -45.61 -26.70 -23.45
N VAL A 460 -44.46 -26.87 -24.11
CA VAL A 460 -43.13 -26.48 -23.63
C VAL A 460 -42.70 -25.17 -24.29
N ILE A 461 -43.11 -24.96 -25.55
CA ILE A 461 -42.78 -23.75 -26.35
C ILE A 461 -43.64 -22.55 -25.93
N LYS A 462 -44.93 -22.75 -25.64
CA LYS A 462 -45.83 -21.67 -25.20
C LYS A 462 -45.58 -21.32 -23.74
N VAL A 463 -44.56 -20.50 -23.51
CA VAL A 463 -44.38 -19.84 -22.22
C VAL A 463 -45.42 -18.73 -22.05
N ASP A 464 -45.86 -18.09 -23.16
CA ASP A 464 -47.01 -17.17 -23.24
C ASP A 464 -48.06 -17.69 -24.25
N GLU A 465 -49.34 -17.35 -24.03
CA GLU A 465 -50.46 -17.87 -24.84
C GLU A 465 -50.45 -17.38 -26.31
N ASP A 466 -49.73 -16.28 -26.59
CA ASP A 466 -49.77 -15.53 -27.86
C ASP A 466 -48.65 -15.83 -28.87
N GLU A 467 -47.68 -16.70 -28.56
CA GLU A 467 -46.58 -17.00 -29.49
C GLU A 467 -46.89 -18.17 -30.45
N ASN A 468 -47.03 -17.86 -31.75
CA ASN A 468 -47.19 -18.84 -32.84
C ASN A 468 -45.84 -19.30 -33.42
N VAL A 469 -44.89 -19.69 -32.57
CA VAL A 469 -43.56 -20.18 -32.98
C VAL A 469 -43.57 -21.72 -33.06
N LYS A 470 -43.14 -22.27 -34.21
CA LYS A 470 -43.19 -23.73 -34.48
C LYS A 470 -42.06 -24.53 -33.83
N GLU A 471 -40.90 -23.93 -33.62
CA GLU A 471 -39.72 -24.55 -33.01
C GLU A 471 -38.91 -23.51 -32.23
N LYS A 472 -38.44 -23.86 -31.03
CA LYS A 472 -37.47 -23.05 -30.25
C LYS A 472 -36.32 -23.93 -29.77
N ASP A 473 -35.11 -23.40 -29.75
CA ASP A 473 -33.96 -24.05 -29.13
C ASP A 473 -34.09 -24.04 -27.60
N PHE A 474 -33.57 -25.08 -26.94
CA PHE A 474 -33.69 -25.18 -25.48
C PHE A 474 -32.94 -24.07 -24.73
N LEU A 475 -31.90 -23.49 -25.33
CA LEU A 475 -31.18 -22.37 -24.73
C LEU A 475 -32.04 -21.10 -24.70
N THR A 476 -32.72 -20.78 -25.80
CA THR A 476 -33.72 -19.70 -25.82
C THR A 476 -34.86 -19.97 -24.86
N LEU A 477 -35.39 -21.20 -24.79
CA LEU A 477 -36.42 -21.56 -23.82
C LEU A 477 -35.97 -21.37 -22.36
N PHE A 478 -34.71 -21.66 -22.05
CA PHE A 478 -34.15 -21.42 -20.71
C PHE A 478 -34.20 -19.93 -20.35
N PHE A 479 -33.81 -19.04 -21.27
CA PHE A 479 -33.83 -17.60 -21.03
C PHE A 479 -35.23 -17.00 -21.06
N ASP A 480 -36.12 -17.50 -21.92
CA ASP A 480 -37.54 -17.12 -21.93
C ASP A 480 -38.21 -17.50 -20.60
N ALA A 481 -37.95 -18.71 -20.08
CA ALA A 481 -38.41 -19.13 -18.75
C ALA A 481 -37.85 -18.25 -17.63
N THR A 482 -36.56 -17.91 -17.71
CA THR A 482 -35.90 -17.02 -16.74
C THR A 482 -36.50 -15.60 -16.78
N ALA A 483 -36.93 -15.13 -17.96
CA ALA A 483 -37.56 -13.82 -18.11
C ALA A 483 -38.94 -13.72 -17.44
N LYS A 484 -39.66 -14.84 -17.32
CA LYS A 484 -40.98 -14.93 -16.67
C LYS A 484 -40.93 -15.00 -15.13
N LEU A 485 -39.76 -15.28 -14.57
CA LEU A 485 -39.56 -15.25 -13.11
C LEU A 485 -39.66 -13.80 -12.58
N PRO A 486 -40.03 -13.60 -11.30
CA PRO A 486 -40.06 -12.27 -10.71
C PRO A 486 -38.70 -11.58 -10.85
N GLN A 487 -38.72 -10.28 -11.14
CA GLN A 487 -37.51 -9.51 -11.43
C GLN A 487 -36.65 -9.35 -10.18
N ASN A 488 -35.39 -9.77 -10.24
CA ASN A 488 -34.34 -9.44 -9.28
C ASN A 488 -33.20 -8.73 -10.04
N GLU A 489 -32.22 -8.17 -9.33
CA GLU A 489 -31.12 -7.45 -9.97
C GLU A 489 -30.26 -8.33 -10.90
N MET A 490 -30.06 -9.62 -10.58
CA MET A 490 -29.32 -10.55 -11.45
C MET A 490 -30.06 -10.90 -12.74
N ARG A 491 -31.37 -11.14 -12.67
CA ARG A 491 -32.23 -11.45 -13.83
C ARG A 491 -32.36 -10.24 -14.72
N LYS A 492 -32.34 -9.01 -14.18
CA LYS A 492 -32.21 -7.79 -14.99
C LYS A 492 -30.92 -7.81 -15.82
N LEU A 493 -29.79 -8.21 -15.23
CA LEU A 493 -28.54 -8.34 -16.00
C LEU A 493 -28.65 -9.40 -17.10
N VAL A 494 -29.24 -10.57 -16.80
CA VAL A 494 -29.52 -11.62 -17.79
C VAL A 494 -30.38 -11.07 -18.92
N GLN A 495 -31.50 -10.42 -18.61
CA GLN A 495 -32.45 -9.87 -19.58
C GLN A 495 -31.85 -8.73 -20.40
N ASN A 496 -31.07 -7.83 -19.80
CA ASN A 496 -30.39 -6.77 -20.52
C ASN A 496 -29.42 -7.35 -21.55
N THR A 497 -28.66 -8.39 -21.18
CA THR A 497 -27.76 -9.06 -22.12
C THR A 497 -28.50 -9.85 -23.21
N ASP A 498 -29.63 -10.49 -22.88
CA ASP A 498 -30.43 -11.24 -23.86
C ASP A 498 -31.15 -10.30 -24.85
N ASN A 499 -31.75 -9.22 -24.36
CA ASN A 499 -32.40 -8.21 -25.19
C ASN A 499 -31.40 -7.53 -26.13
N ALA A 500 -30.21 -7.18 -25.63
CA ALA A 500 -29.14 -6.62 -26.45
C ALA A 500 -28.69 -7.61 -27.55
N LEU A 501 -28.54 -8.89 -27.20
CA LEU A 501 -28.17 -9.93 -28.16
C LEU A 501 -29.23 -10.09 -29.25
N ARG A 502 -30.52 -10.16 -28.88
CA ARG A 502 -31.64 -10.29 -29.84
C ARG A 502 -31.76 -9.06 -30.73
N ALA A 503 -31.60 -7.86 -30.18
CA ALA A 503 -31.62 -6.61 -30.93
C ALA A 503 -30.49 -6.53 -31.96
N MET A 504 -29.28 -6.98 -31.62
CA MET A 504 -28.15 -7.01 -32.56
C MET A 504 -28.26 -8.11 -33.61
N ALA A 505 -28.79 -9.29 -33.24
CA ALA A 505 -28.88 -10.40 -34.17
C ALA A 505 -30.04 -10.22 -35.17
N GLY A 506 -31.18 -9.66 -34.79
CA GLY A 506 -32.32 -9.36 -35.67
C GLY A 506 -33.04 -10.57 -36.30
N SER A 507 -32.44 -11.76 -36.32
CA SER A 507 -33.03 -13.03 -36.77
C SER A 507 -32.39 -14.24 -36.11
N ASP A 508 -33.12 -15.36 -36.02
CA ASP A 508 -32.62 -16.61 -35.42
C ASP A 508 -31.40 -17.19 -36.16
N LYS A 509 -31.28 -16.93 -37.47
CA LYS A 509 -30.11 -17.38 -38.26
C LYS A 509 -28.84 -16.64 -37.83
N THR A 510 -28.94 -15.35 -37.56
CA THR A 510 -27.83 -14.53 -37.10
C THR A 510 -27.44 -14.89 -35.67
N ILE A 511 -28.41 -15.25 -34.82
CA ILE A 511 -28.15 -15.79 -33.48
C ILE A 511 -27.30 -17.07 -33.56
N ALA A 512 -27.64 -18.00 -34.47
CA ALA A 512 -26.85 -19.21 -34.68
C ALA A 512 -25.40 -18.93 -35.14
N SER A 513 -25.19 -17.92 -35.99
CA SER A 513 -23.84 -17.48 -36.40
C SER A 513 -23.05 -16.90 -35.23
N VAL A 514 -23.68 -16.04 -34.42
CA VAL A 514 -23.07 -15.51 -33.19
C VAL A 514 -22.70 -16.63 -32.21
N TYR A 515 -23.56 -17.64 -32.10
CA TYR A 515 -23.30 -18.83 -31.29
C TYR A 515 -22.09 -19.62 -31.80
N GLY A 516 -21.94 -19.76 -33.12
CA GLY A 516 -20.75 -20.37 -33.73
C GLY A 516 -19.45 -19.63 -33.39
N ILE A 517 -19.47 -18.30 -33.44
CA ILE A 517 -18.31 -17.46 -33.09
C ILE A 517 -17.99 -17.58 -31.59
N ALA A 518 -19.01 -17.48 -30.73
CA ALA A 518 -18.85 -17.63 -29.28
C ALA A 518 -18.29 -19.02 -28.91
N LEU A 519 -18.81 -20.10 -29.51
CA LEU A 519 -18.33 -21.47 -29.30
C LEU A 519 -16.89 -21.65 -29.76
N THR A 520 -16.51 -21.04 -30.88
CA THR A 520 -15.14 -21.12 -31.40
C THR A 520 -14.16 -20.49 -30.41
N ALA A 521 -14.48 -19.31 -29.86
CA ALA A 521 -13.65 -18.65 -28.85
C ALA A 521 -13.63 -19.42 -27.51
N MET A 522 -14.78 -19.90 -27.05
CA MET A 522 -14.91 -20.64 -25.78
C MET A 522 -14.38 -22.09 -25.86
N SER A 523 -14.11 -22.62 -27.05
CA SER A 523 -13.49 -23.94 -27.24
C SER A 523 -12.17 -24.09 -26.47
N PHE A 524 -11.49 -22.98 -26.20
CA PHE A 524 -10.35 -22.88 -25.30
C PHE A 524 -10.57 -23.56 -23.94
N PHE A 525 -11.77 -23.47 -23.37
CA PHE A 525 -12.08 -24.07 -22.07
C PHE A 525 -12.34 -25.58 -22.13
N THR A 526 -12.44 -26.17 -23.33
CA THR A 526 -12.63 -27.62 -23.49
C THR A 526 -11.35 -28.42 -23.37
N ASP A 527 -10.20 -27.75 -23.47
CA ASP A 527 -8.90 -28.37 -23.25
C ASP A 527 -8.87 -29.02 -21.84
N PRO A 528 -8.52 -30.31 -21.70
CA PRO A 528 -8.43 -30.97 -20.40
C PRO A 528 -7.54 -30.24 -19.38
N THR A 529 -6.47 -29.61 -19.86
CA THR A 529 -5.54 -28.82 -19.02
C THR A 529 -6.21 -27.58 -18.47
N ILE A 530 -6.94 -26.85 -19.33
CA ILE A 530 -7.56 -25.58 -18.96
C ILE A 530 -8.82 -25.80 -18.15
N SER A 531 -9.66 -26.75 -18.56
CA SER A 531 -10.89 -27.09 -17.85
C SER A 531 -10.61 -27.53 -16.41
N THR A 532 -9.53 -28.29 -16.16
CA THR A 532 -9.14 -28.71 -14.80
C THR A 532 -8.57 -27.55 -13.96
N LEU A 533 -7.80 -26.64 -14.57
CA LEU A 533 -7.29 -25.45 -13.87
C LEU A 533 -8.38 -24.42 -13.57
N THR A 534 -9.39 -24.32 -14.44
CA THR A 534 -10.47 -23.32 -14.35
C THR A 534 -11.74 -23.83 -13.69
N SER A 535 -11.78 -25.11 -13.32
CA SER A 535 -12.92 -25.72 -12.62
C SER A 535 -12.51 -26.17 -11.23
N GLY A 536 -13.15 -25.60 -10.21
CA GLY A 536 -13.02 -26.07 -8.84
C GLY A 536 -14.01 -25.41 -7.91
N LYS A 537 -14.06 -25.97 -6.70
CA LYS A 537 -14.98 -25.51 -5.64
C LYS A 537 -14.55 -24.15 -5.09
N PRO A 538 -15.48 -23.29 -4.63
CA PRO A 538 -15.16 -22.01 -4.01
C PRO A 538 -14.15 -22.10 -2.86
N SER A 539 -14.17 -23.16 -2.05
CA SER A 539 -13.21 -23.38 -0.95
C SER A 539 -11.76 -23.55 -1.43
N GLN A 540 -11.58 -24.07 -2.64
CA GLN A 540 -10.27 -24.34 -3.25
C GLN A 540 -9.80 -23.23 -4.17
N ASN A 541 -10.73 -22.40 -4.65
CA ASN A 541 -10.40 -21.30 -5.53
C ASN A 541 -9.33 -20.41 -4.91
N PHE A 542 -8.50 -19.85 -5.78
CA PHE A 542 -7.50 -18.87 -5.37
C PHE A 542 -8.18 -17.62 -4.79
N ASP A 543 -7.78 -17.23 -3.57
CA ASP A 543 -8.32 -16.06 -2.88
C ASP A 543 -7.48 -14.81 -3.20
N ALA A 544 -7.93 -14.01 -4.17
CA ALA A 544 -7.28 -12.75 -4.53
C ALA A 544 -7.44 -11.66 -3.47
N LYS A 545 -8.64 -11.50 -2.89
CA LYS A 545 -8.91 -10.52 -1.79
C LYS A 545 -8.00 -10.80 -0.58
N GLY A 546 -7.64 -12.06 -0.36
CA GLY A 546 -6.71 -12.52 0.67
C GLY A 546 -5.26 -12.04 0.53
N LEU A 547 -4.87 -11.44 -0.61
CA LEU A 547 -3.55 -10.83 -0.78
C LEU A 547 -3.45 -9.56 0.07
N SER A 548 -4.29 -8.57 -0.19
CA SER A 548 -4.31 -7.33 0.58
C SER A 548 -4.82 -7.54 2.01
N PHE A 549 -5.84 -8.40 2.18
CA PHE A 549 -6.53 -8.64 3.45
C PHE A 549 -6.67 -10.14 3.74
N PRO A 550 -5.64 -10.80 4.30
CA PRO A 550 -5.65 -12.25 4.53
C PRO A 550 -6.63 -12.72 5.60
N ARG A 551 -7.14 -11.81 6.44
CA ARG A 551 -8.03 -12.10 7.57
C ARG A 551 -9.25 -11.21 7.49
N ARG A 552 -10.37 -11.84 7.14
CA ARG A 552 -11.64 -11.21 6.79
C ARG A 552 -12.73 -11.97 7.50
N ILE A 553 -13.49 -11.28 8.33
CA ILE A 553 -14.69 -11.84 8.96
C ILE A 553 -15.85 -10.94 8.57
N GLY A 554 -16.99 -11.52 8.24
CA GLY A 554 -18.17 -10.78 7.85
C GLY A 554 -19.42 -11.40 8.47
N VAL A 555 -20.32 -10.56 8.93
CA VAL A 555 -21.68 -10.96 9.26
C VAL A 555 -22.65 -10.11 8.44
N ARG A 556 -23.56 -10.78 7.74
CA ARG A 556 -24.62 -10.13 6.98
C ARG A 556 -25.89 -10.15 7.81
N PHE A 557 -26.45 -8.98 8.06
CA PHE A 557 -27.76 -8.86 8.69
C PHE A 557 -28.86 -9.32 7.71
N ALA A 558 -29.90 -9.95 8.24
CA ALA A 558 -31.13 -10.17 7.47
C ALA A 558 -31.74 -8.81 7.08
N SER A 559 -32.29 -8.70 5.87
CA SER A 559 -32.86 -7.44 5.35
C SER A 559 -33.95 -6.89 6.28
N GLU A 560 -34.72 -7.77 6.91
CA GLU A 560 -35.76 -7.43 7.88
C GLU A 560 -35.16 -6.80 9.14
N TYR A 561 -34.07 -7.36 9.65
CA TYR A 561 -33.38 -6.84 10.83
C TYR A 561 -32.77 -5.46 10.54
N LEU A 562 -32.17 -5.33 9.37
CA LEU A 562 -31.53 -4.10 8.91
C LEU A 562 -32.55 -2.97 8.73
N ASN A 563 -33.72 -3.25 8.16
CA ASN A 563 -34.80 -2.28 8.00
C ASN A 563 -35.46 -1.92 9.33
N LYS A 564 -35.73 -2.91 10.19
CA LYS A 564 -36.37 -2.70 11.51
C LYS A 564 -35.55 -1.80 12.42
N TYR A 565 -34.22 -1.98 12.44
CA TYR A 565 -33.32 -1.22 13.30
C TYR A 565 -32.56 -0.09 12.57
N LYS A 566 -32.85 0.14 11.28
CA LYS A 566 -32.20 1.14 10.42
C LYS A 566 -30.67 1.14 10.56
N LEU A 567 -30.06 -0.03 10.37
CA LEU A 567 -28.63 -0.23 10.63
C LEU A 567 -27.71 0.29 9.52
N VAL A 568 -28.24 0.54 8.33
CA VAL A 568 -27.45 1.04 7.18
C VAL A 568 -26.81 2.38 7.51
N GLY A 569 -25.51 2.50 7.24
CA GLY A 569 -24.74 3.71 7.51
C GLY A 569 -24.32 3.89 8.97
N LEU A 570 -24.71 2.99 9.89
CA LEU A 570 -24.13 2.95 11.23
C LEU A 570 -22.71 2.37 11.19
N GLN A 571 -21.89 2.74 12.18
CA GLN A 571 -20.51 2.28 12.28
C GLN A 571 -20.43 0.98 13.07
N SER A 572 -19.89 -0.06 12.46
CA SER A 572 -19.48 -1.29 13.15
C SER A 572 -18.08 -1.11 13.72
N VAL A 573 -17.91 -1.42 15.01
CA VAL A 573 -16.65 -1.38 15.75
C VAL A 573 -16.35 -2.78 16.25
N TRP A 574 -15.24 -3.34 15.78
CA TRP A 574 -14.80 -4.69 16.11
C TRP A 574 -13.64 -4.68 17.09
N THR A 575 -13.73 -5.53 18.11
CA THR A 575 -12.66 -5.76 19.10
C THR A 575 -12.51 -7.25 19.37
N ALA A 576 -11.27 -7.70 19.63
CA ALA A 576 -10.96 -9.12 19.87
C ALA A 576 -10.42 -9.34 21.30
N TYR A 577 -10.70 -10.52 21.84
CA TYR A 577 -10.41 -10.91 23.22
C TYR A 577 -9.85 -12.35 23.29
N GLU A 578 -9.00 -12.61 24.27
CA GLU A 578 -8.44 -13.95 24.50
C GLU A 578 -9.31 -14.86 25.37
N ASP A 579 -10.20 -14.26 26.16
CA ASP A 579 -10.95 -14.94 27.22
C ASP A 579 -12.47 -14.96 26.93
N PRO A 580 -13.19 -16.03 27.33
CA PRO A 580 -14.63 -16.18 27.08
C PRO A 580 -15.51 -15.14 27.79
N ALA A 581 -14.97 -14.51 28.85
CA ALA A 581 -15.64 -13.48 29.63
C ALA A 581 -15.44 -12.06 29.07
N PHE A 582 -14.68 -11.89 27.97
CA PHE A 582 -14.41 -10.60 27.33
C PHE A 582 -13.66 -9.56 28.19
N GLU A 583 -12.83 -10.00 29.14
CA GLU A 583 -12.06 -9.09 30.02
C GLU A 583 -10.67 -8.72 29.48
N LYS A 584 -9.96 -9.69 28.86
CA LYS A 584 -8.62 -9.47 28.30
C LYS A 584 -8.67 -9.12 26.81
N GLN A 585 -8.69 -7.82 26.54
CA GLN A 585 -8.69 -7.28 25.19
C GLN A 585 -7.30 -7.46 24.53
N LEU A 586 -7.30 -7.88 23.26
CA LEU A 586 -6.12 -7.92 22.41
C LEU A 586 -5.76 -6.51 21.90
N ASP A 587 -4.52 -6.34 21.43
CA ASP A 587 -4.03 -5.04 20.92
C ASP A 587 -4.97 -4.43 19.86
N GLN A 588 -5.51 -3.26 20.18
CA GLN A 588 -6.46 -2.54 19.33
C GLN A 588 -5.83 -2.06 18.01
N LYS A 589 -4.50 -1.87 17.95
CA LYS A 589 -3.86 -1.49 16.68
C LYS A 589 -3.84 -2.65 15.68
N LEU A 590 -3.72 -3.88 16.17
CA LEU A 590 -3.63 -5.09 15.34
C LEU A 590 -4.98 -5.75 15.07
N PHE A 591 -5.89 -5.70 16.05
CA PHE A 591 -7.20 -6.35 16.02
C PHE A 591 -8.38 -5.37 16.07
N GLY A 592 -8.15 -4.06 16.12
CA GLY A 592 -9.23 -3.07 16.01
C GLY A 592 -9.59 -2.80 14.55
N HIS A 593 -10.89 -2.66 14.29
CA HIS A 593 -11.35 -2.21 12.99
C HIS A 593 -12.73 -1.58 13.09
N THR A 594 -12.93 -0.54 12.29
CA THR A 594 -14.17 0.19 12.19
C THR A 594 -14.58 0.29 10.73
N GLN A 595 -15.84 0.00 10.45
CA GLN A 595 -16.39 0.13 9.09
C GLN A 595 -17.88 0.45 9.15
N THR A 596 -18.37 1.21 8.18
CA THR A 596 -19.80 1.46 8.02
C THR A 596 -20.52 0.22 7.51
N ILE A 597 -21.73 -0.03 8.00
CA ILE A 597 -22.57 -1.12 7.49
C ILE A 597 -23.07 -0.75 6.09
N ASP A 598 -22.75 -1.61 5.12
CA ASP A 598 -23.12 -1.44 3.72
C ASP A 598 -24.64 -1.54 3.50
N ARG A 599 -25.13 -1.08 2.35
CA ARG A 599 -26.55 -1.23 1.96
C ARG A 599 -27.02 -2.69 1.95
N GLU A 600 -26.14 -3.60 1.54
CA GLU A 600 -26.34 -5.06 1.57
C GLU A 600 -26.42 -5.66 2.98
N GLY A 601 -26.10 -4.88 4.01
CA GLY A 601 -26.16 -5.28 5.41
C GLY A 601 -24.93 -6.01 5.93
N TRP A 602 -23.79 -5.87 5.29
CA TRP A 602 -22.54 -6.45 5.77
C TRP A 602 -21.89 -5.57 6.85
N ALA A 603 -21.60 -6.17 8.00
CA ALA A 603 -20.58 -5.69 8.91
C ALA A 603 -19.31 -6.53 8.70
N ARG A 604 -18.31 -5.94 8.03
CA ARG A 604 -17.04 -6.60 7.71
C ARG A 604 -15.95 -6.23 8.73
N TYR A 605 -15.01 -7.14 8.91
CA TYR A 605 -13.94 -7.06 9.89
C TYR A 605 -12.60 -7.47 9.27
N PHE A 606 -11.70 -6.48 9.12
CA PHE A 606 -10.36 -6.65 8.53
C PHE A 606 -9.25 -6.30 9.53
N PHE A 607 -8.36 -7.26 9.83
CA PHE A 607 -7.34 -7.10 10.88
C PHE A 607 -5.98 -7.75 10.54
N ASP A 608 -4.89 -7.22 11.11
CA ASP A 608 -3.50 -7.66 10.86
C ASP A 608 -2.93 -8.56 11.97
N GLY A 609 -3.60 -8.66 13.12
CA GLY A 609 -3.18 -9.57 14.19
C GLY A 609 -3.30 -11.06 13.82
N LYS A 610 -2.42 -11.89 14.39
CA LYS A 610 -2.50 -13.37 14.33
C LYS A 610 -2.97 -13.92 15.67
N PHE A 611 -3.96 -14.81 15.66
CA PHE A 611 -4.44 -15.43 16.91
C PHE A 611 -3.47 -16.53 17.38
N LYS A 612 -3.10 -16.50 18.67
CA LYS A 612 -2.25 -17.53 19.28
C LYS A 612 -3.02 -18.81 19.61
N LYS A 613 -4.31 -18.67 19.96
CA LYS A 613 -5.22 -19.78 20.30
C LYS A 613 -6.13 -20.09 19.11
N ARG A 614 -6.61 -21.33 19.03
CA ARG A 614 -7.55 -21.78 18.00
C ARG A 614 -8.96 -21.20 18.19
N LYS A 615 -9.35 -20.98 19.45
CA LYS A 615 -10.59 -20.31 19.83
C LYS A 615 -10.25 -18.91 20.32
N SER A 616 -10.95 -17.93 19.76
CA SER A 616 -10.82 -16.51 20.10
C SER A 616 -12.21 -15.90 20.19
N TYR A 617 -12.33 -14.80 20.92
CA TYR A 617 -13.61 -14.14 21.15
C TYR A 617 -13.63 -12.76 20.49
N ILE A 618 -14.74 -12.40 19.86
CA ILE A 618 -14.87 -11.16 19.10
C ILE A 618 -16.15 -10.45 19.55
N LYS A 619 -16.05 -9.13 19.79
CA LYS A 619 -17.17 -8.25 20.13
C LYS A 619 -17.41 -7.29 18.97
N LEU A 620 -18.65 -7.24 18.50
CA LEU A 620 -19.14 -6.29 17.50
C LEU A 620 -20.03 -5.27 18.19
N GLN A 621 -19.67 -4.00 18.10
CA GLN A 621 -20.48 -2.88 18.59
C GLN A 621 -20.96 -2.04 17.41
N ILE A 622 -22.26 -1.74 17.36
CA ILE A 622 -22.84 -0.83 16.38
C ILE A 622 -23.00 0.52 17.04
N LYS A 623 -22.36 1.55 16.50
CA LYS A 623 -22.39 2.93 16.98
C LYS A 623 -22.93 3.87 15.92
N ASN A 624 -23.60 4.94 16.36
CA ASN A 624 -23.95 6.03 15.46
C ASN A 624 -22.70 6.88 15.19
N PRO A 625 -22.31 7.11 13.93
CA PRO A 625 -21.09 7.84 13.59
C PRO A 625 -21.11 9.31 14.04
N LYS A 626 -22.29 9.94 14.17
CA LYS A 626 -22.41 11.35 14.56
C LYS A 626 -22.42 11.56 16.07
N THR A 627 -23.17 10.73 16.79
CA THR A 627 -23.37 10.89 18.24
C THR A 627 -22.45 10.01 19.08
N GLY A 628 -21.79 9.02 18.47
CA GLY A 628 -20.97 8.02 19.18
C GLY A 628 -21.79 7.04 20.03
N LEU A 629 -23.12 7.16 20.05
CA LEU A 629 -24.01 6.34 20.87
C LEU A 629 -24.00 4.88 20.42
N LEU A 630 -23.90 3.97 21.38
CA LEU A 630 -23.99 2.54 21.18
C LEU A 630 -25.45 2.13 20.92
N VAL A 631 -25.70 1.54 19.75
CA VAL A 631 -27.03 1.04 19.35
C VAL A 631 -27.20 -0.41 19.77
N LYS A 632 -26.22 -1.26 19.47
CA LYS A 632 -26.30 -2.70 19.79
C LYS A 632 -24.92 -3.34 19.89
N THR A 633 -24.83 -4.43 20.63
CA THR A 633 -23.61 -5.22 20.79
C THR A 633 -23.89 -6.70 20.54
N PHE A 634 -23.00 -7.36 19.82
CA PHE A 634 -23.01 -8.80 19.56
C PHE A 634 -21.69 -9.42 19.98
N TYR A 635 -21.75 -10.67 20.43
CA TYR A 635 -20.61 -11.45 20.89
C TYR A 635 -20.46 -12.70 20.06
N PHE A 636 -19.24 -13.05 19.68
CA PHE A 636 -18.95 -14.20 18.85
C PHE A 636 -17.78 -15.02 19.39
N GLU A 637 -17.89 -16.34 19.26
CA GLU A 637 -16.75 -17.27 19.33
C GLU A 637 -16.27 -17.57 17.90
N LEU A 638 -14.99 -17.31 17.65
CA LEU A 638 -14.30 -17.69 16.43
C LEU A 638 -13.53 -18.98 16.68
N GLU A 639 -13.84 -20.03 15.92
CA GLU A 639 -13.06 -21.27 15.88
C GLU A 639 -12.31 -21.39 14.55
N LEU A 640 -10.98 -21.38 14.60
CA LEU A 640 -10.15 -21.55 13.40
C LEU A 640 -10.19 -23.00 12.90
N THR A 641 -10.32 -23.16 11.58
CA THR A 641 -10.34 -24.47 10.91
C THR A 641 -9.03 -24.78 10.21
N TYR A 642 -8.85 -26.05 9.86
CA TYR A 642 -7.72 -26.50 9.04
C TYR A 642 -8.18 -26.73 7.62
N LYS A 643 -7.28 -26.49 6.66
CA LYS A 643 -7.51 -26.86 5.27
C LYS A 643 -7.81 -28.35 5.16
N THR A 644 -8.96 -28.67 4.58
CA THR A 644 -9.36 -30.05 4.28
C THR A 644 -9.12 -30.40 2.82
N ASP A 645 -9.03 -31.69 2.57
CA ASP A 645 -8.99 -32.29 1.23
C ASP A 645 -10.33 -32.11 0.49
N LEU A 646 -10.38 -32.40 -0.81
CA LEU A 646 -11.54 -32.27 -1.70
C LEU A 646 -12.82 -32.94 -1.20
N SER A 647 -12.66 -34.06 -0.49
CA SER A 647 -13.76 -34.81 0.11
C SER A 647 -14.15 -34.32 1.52
N GLY A 648 -13.44 -33.35 2.08
CA GLY A 648 -13.65 -32.87 3.46
C GLY A 648 -13.22 -33.85 4.56
N ARG A 649 -12.74 -35.05 4.20
CA ARG A 649 -12.46 -36.16 5.13
C ARG A 649 -11.07 -36.12 5.78
N ARG A 650 -10.08 -35.53 5.10
CA ARG A 650 -8.68 -35.50 5.54
C ARG A 650 -8.19 -34.07 5.66
N TYR A 651 -7.28 -33.83 6.60
CA TYR A 651 -6.60 -32.54 6.74
C TYR A 651 -5.37 -32.49 5.85
N VAL A 652 -5.20 -31.39 5.13
CA VAL A 652 -4.01 -31.14 4.30
C VAL A 652 -2.86 -30.74 5.22
N LYS A 653 -1.73 -31.44 5.09
CA LYS A 653 -0.48 -31.09 5.75
C LYS A 653 0.46 -30.46 4.74
N ASP A 654 1.21 -29.48 5.21
CA ASP A 654 2.31 -28.89 4.45
C ASP A 654 3.35 -29.97 4.11
N PRO A 655 3.74 -30.13 2.83
CA PRO A 655 4.66 -31.19 2.39
C PRO A 655 6.10 -31.00 2.90
N VAL A 656 6.49 -29.77 3.24
CA VAL A 656 7.82 -29.41 3.74
C VAL A 656 7.81 -29.40 5.26
N LEU A 657 6.84 -28.74 5.88
CA LEU A 657 6.78 -28.56 7.34
C LEU A 657 6.07 -29.71 8.09
N ASN A 658 5.32 -30.56 7.38
CA ASN A 658 4.50 -31.64 7.92
C ASN A 658 3.48 -31.19 9.00
N LYS A 659 3.12 -29.89 8.98
CA LYS A 659 2.14 -29.27 9.89
C LYS A 659 0.80 -29.08 9.18
N LYS A 660 -0.30 -29.20 9.91
CA LYS A 660 -1.64 -28.89 9.39
C LYS A 660 -1.73 -27.38 9.08
N ILE A 661 -2.27 -27.03 7.92
CA ILE A 661 -2.40 -25.64 7.49
C ILE A 661 -3.71 -25.06 8.05
N ILE A 662 -3.63 -23.98 8.82
CA ILE A 662 -4.81 -23.24 9.31
C ILE A 662 -5.37 -22.45 8.12
N ARG A 663 -6.65 -22.65 7.82
CA ARG A 663 -7.37 -21.97 6.75
C ARG A 663 -8.84 -21.86 7.13
N ASP A 664 -9.36 -20.64 7.02
CA ASP A 664 -10.74 -20.27 7.34
C ASP A 664 -11.12 -20.52 8.81
N GLY A 665 -12.39 -20.34 9.14
CA GLY A 665 -12.92 -20.61 10.47
C GLY A 665 -14.45 -20.66 10.48
N ALA A 666 -15.01 -20.88 11.66
CA ALA A 666 -16.44 -20.81 11.91
C ALA A 666 -16.71 -19.75 12.98
N LEU A 667 -17.79 -18.99 12.78
CA LEU A 667 -18.23 -17.95 13.71
C LEU A 667 -19.53 -18.40 14.37
N ARG A 668 -19.55 -18.46 15.70
CA ARG A 668 -20.75 -18.81 16.48
C ARG A 668 -21.18 -17.63 17.33
N GLU A 669 -22.48 -17.35 17.34
CA GLU A 669 -23.02 -16.28 18.16
C GLU A 669 -23.10 -16.72 19.63
N LEU A 670 -22.72 -15.80 20.52
CA LEU A 670 -22.79 -15.95 21.95
C LEU A 670 -23.77 -14.93 22.52
N ARG A 671 -24.62 -15.35 23.44
CA ARG A 671 -25.52 -14.48 24.18
C ARG A 671 -25.26 -14.60 25.67
N PHE A 672 -25.21 -13.47 26.34
CA PHE A 672 -25.05 -13.43 27.79
C PHE A 672 -26.35 -13.87 28.49
N ASN A 673 -26.28 -14.96 29.27
CA ASN A 673 -27.42 -15.43 30.06
C ASN A 673 -27.35 -14.86 31.49
N LYS A 674 -28.27 -13.94 31.81
CA LYS A 674 -28.37 -13.29 33.13
C LYS A 674 -28.53 -14.29 34.29
N LYS A 675 -29.19 -15.45 34.07
CA LYS A 675 -29.46 -16.44 35.14
C LYS A 675 -28.21 -17.23 35.54
N LYS A 676 -27.27 -17.44 34.62
CA LYS A 676 -26.04 -18.24 34.83
C LYS A 676 -24.77 -17.41 34.89
N ASN A 677 -24.85 -16.10 34.63
CA ASN A 677 -23.72 -15.17 34.52
C ASN A 677 -22.62 -15.67 33.55
N GLN A 678 -23.04 -16.34 32.47
CA GLN A 678 -22.16 -16.97 31.47
C GLN A 678 -22.70 -16.72 30.07
N PHE A 679 -21.79 -16.71 29.08
CA PHE A 679 -22.15 -16.65 27.66
C PHE A 679 -22.53 -18.04 27.16
N GLU A 680 -23.72 -18.16 26.57
CA GLU A 680 -24.24 -19.39 25.98
C GLU A 680 -24.42 -19.24 24.46
N TYR A 681 -24.29 -20.34 23.71
CA TYR A 681 -24.54 -20.35 22.28
C TYR A 681 -26.04 -20.21 22.01
N ARG A 682 -26.44 -19.06 21.45
CA ARG A 682 -27.83 -18.82 21.06
C ARG A 682 -27.86 -17.73 19.99
N ASP A 683 -28.56 -17.99 18.88
CA ASP A 683 -28.72 -17.00 17.81
C ASP A 683 -29.76 -15.94 18.18
N THR A 684 -29.57 -14.71 17.71
CA THR A 684 -30.57 -13.64 17.82
C THR A 684 -31.67 -13.83 16.78
N ILE A 685 -32.95 -13.76 17.19
CA ILE A 685 -34.12 -14.03 16.34
C ILE A 685 -35.00 -12.78 16.17
N VAL A 686 -35.63 -12.66 15.01
CA VAL A 686 -36.61 -11.63 14.63
C VAL A 686 -37.91 -12.31 14.22
N LYS A 687 -39.04 -11.83 14.75
CA LYS A 687 -40.37 -12.29 14.36
C LYS A 687 -40.90 -11.43 13.21
N ARG A 688 -41.37 -12.07 12.13
CA ARG A 688 -42.01 -11.44 10.97
C ARG A 688 -43.40 -12.05 10.73
N PRO A 689 -44.44 -11.24 10.48
CA PRO A 689 -45.67 -11.77 9.89
C PRO A 689 -45.45 -12.13 8.41
N TYR A 690 -45.74 -13.37 8.05
CA TYR A 690 -45.69 -13.90 6.70
C TYR A 690 -47.07 -14.44 6.32
N PHE A 691 -47.55 -14.10 5.12
CA PHE A 691 -48.77 -14.66 4.57
C PHE A 691 -48.42 -15.91 3.78
N ASP A 692 -49.03 -17.04 4.11
CA ASP A 692 -48.89 -18.25 3.30
C ASP A 692 -49.63 -18.03 1.97
N LEU A 693 -48.85 -17.89 0.90
CA LEU A 693 -49.37 -17.64 -0.46
C LEU A 693 -50.05 -18.87 -1.06
N LEU A 694 -49.96 -20.03 -0.40
CA LEU A 694 -50.54 -21.30 -0.84
C LEU A 694 -51.88 -21.62 -0.17
N ASP A 695 -52.25 -20.93 0.92
CA ASP A 695 -53.50 -21.15 1.65
C ASP A 695 -54.60 -20.20 1.13
N GLU A 696 -55.78 -20.73 0.79
CA GLU A 696 -56.92 -19.94 0.30
C GLU A 696 -57.44 -18.95 1.36
N ASP A 697 -57.30 -19.29 2.65
CA ASP A 697 -57.66 -18.45 3.79
C ASP A 697 -56.63 -17.34 4.09
N ARG A 698 -55.45 -17.37 3.44
CA ARG A 698 -54.34 -16.40 3.59
C ARG A 698 -53.98 -16.10 5.05
N LYS A 699 -53.86 -17.15 5.89
CA LYS A 699 -53.57 -16.99 7.32
C LYS A 699 -52.21 -16.36 7.56
N GLN A 700 -52.18 -15.35 8.42
CA GLN A 700 -50.95 -14.68 8.84
C GLN A 700 -50.20 -15.58 9.85
N GLN A 701 -49.03 -16.09 9.45
CA GLN A 701 -48.15 -16.86 10.33
C GLN A 701 -46.99 -15.99 10.80
N ILE A 702 -46.64 -16.07 12.09
CA ILE A 702 -45.45 -15.40 12.61
C ILE A 702 -44.25 -16.33 12.41
N VAL A 703 -43.35 -15.96 11.50
CA VAL A 703 -42.13 -16.69 11.20
C VAL A 703 -40.96 -16.10 11.98
N GLU A 704 -40.15 -16.98 12.57
CA GLU A 704 -38.91 -16.63 13.26
C GLU A 704 -37.72 -16.70 12.30
N ILE A 705 -37.01 -15.58 12.13
CA ILE A 705 -35.86 -15.45 11.23
C ILE A 705 -34.62 -15.07 12.06
N PRO A 706 -33.47 -15.73 11.90
CA PRO A 706 -32.23 -15.30 12.57
C PRO A 706 -31.80 -13.90 12.10
N ALA A 707 -31.22 -13.12 13.01
CA ALA A 707 -30.77 -11.75 12.72
C ALA A 707 -29.62 -11.70 11.70
N PHE A 708 -28.84 -12.77 11.61
CA PHE A 708 -27.76 -12.93 10.63
C PHE A 708 -28.18 -13.91 9.54
N SER A 709 -28.22 -13.44 8.29
CA SER A 709 -28.52 -14.29 7.13
C SER A 709 -27.31 -15.10 6.69
N GLN A 710 -26.11 -14.53 6.81
CA GLN A 710 -24.84 -15.17 6.43
C GLN A 710 -23.71 -14.78 7.37
N LYS A 711 -22.82 -15.74 7.64
CA LYS A 711 -21.59 -15.57 8.42
C LYS A 711 -20.42 -16.05 7.55
N THR A 712 -19.40 -15.21 7.35
CA THR A 712 -18.24 -15.53 6.52
C THR A 712 -16.95 -15.35 7.31
N VAL A 713 -16.05 -16.31 7.21
CA VAL A 713 -14.73 -16.27 7.86
C VAL A 713 -13.69 -16.76 6.88
N LYS A 714 -12.83 -15.85 6.44
CA LYS A 714 -11.64 -16.14 5.63
C LYS A 714 -10.41 -15.79 6.47
N TYR A 715 -9.58 -16.78 6.77
CA TYR A 715 -8.43 -16.61 7.65
C TYR A 715 -7.21 -17.34 7.11
N THR A 716 -6.12 -16.60 6.90
CA THR A 716 -4.82 -17.14 6.55
C THR A 716 -3.70 -16.46 7.35
N GLU A 717 -2.72 -17.26 7.79
CA GLU A 717 -1.61 -16.76 8.62
C GLU A 717 -0.34 -16.47 7.83
N ARG A 718 -0.20 -17.09 6.66
CA ARG A 718 0.99 -17.04 5.82
C ARG A 718 0.71 -16.16 4.60
N PRO A 719 1.62 -15.22 4.26
CA PRO A 719 1.53 -14.49 3.00
C PRO A 719 1.78 -15.44 1.83
N LYS A 720 1.33 -15.03 0.64
CA LYS A 720 1.35 -15.87 -0.56
C LYS A 720 2.52 -15.53 -1.47
N ALA A 721 3.17 -16.56 -2.01
CA ALA A 721 4.13 -16.46 -3.10
C ALA A 721 3.57 -17.20 -4.31
N ILE A 722 3.21 -16.44 -5.35
CA ILE A 722 2.51 -16.93 -6.53
C ILE A 722 3.52 -17.03 -7.68
N PHE A 723 3.59 -18.20 -8.31
CA PHE A 723 4.44 -18.45 -9.46
C PHE A 723 3.59 -18.76 -10.70
N PHE A 724 3.75 -17.98 -11.76
CA PHE A 724 3.13 -18.19 -13.06
C PHE A 724 4.11 -18.90 -13.99
N ILE A 725 3.75 -20.08 -14.48
CA ILE A 725 4.62 -20.85 -15.38
C ILE A 725 3.92 -20.96 -16.74
N THR A 726 4.28 -20.05 -17.64
CA THR A 726 3.83 -20.01 -19.04
C THR A 726 5.01 -20.31 -19.95
N PRO A 727 5.17 -21.56 -20.40
CA PRO A 727 6.26 -21.86 -21.32
C PRO A 727 5.97 -21.23 -22.70
N PRO A 728 6.99 -20.81 -23.47
CA PRO A 728 6.80 -20.08 -24.72
C PRO A 728 6.05 -20.83 -25.84
N HIS A 729 5.90 -22.15 -25.73
CA HIS A 729 5.15 -22.96 -26.70
C HIS A 729 3.64 -23.00 -26.41
N LEU A 730 3.19 -22.47 -25.27
CA LEU A 730 1.80 -22.48 -24.81
C LEU A 730 1.24 -21.06 -24.60
N MET A 731 1.57 -20.15 -25.50
CA MET A 731 1.18 -18.72 -25.44
C MET A 731 -0.35 -18.52 -25.49
N SER A 732 -1.10 -19.47 -26.03
CA SER A 732 -2.56 -19.46 -25.96
C SER A 732 -3.08 -19.53 -24.52
N TYR A 733 -2.37 -20.23 -23.62
CA TYR A 733 -2.75 -20.33 -22.21
C TYR A 733 -2.38 -19.09 -21.39
N ALA A 734 -1.54 -18.19 -21.92
CA ALA A 734 -1.18 -16.94 -21.26
C ALA A 734 -2.42 -16.06 -20.98
N LYS A 735 -3.49 -16.18 -21.79
CA LYS A 735 -4.78 -15.48 -21.55
C LYS A 735 -5.29 -15.64 -20.12
N LEU A 736 -5.23 -16.85 -19.57
CA LEU A 736 -5.72 -17.11 -18.20
C LEU A 736 -4.92 -16.33 -17.16
N ILE A 737 -3.61 -16.22 -17.35
CA ILE A 737 -2.72 -15.50 -16.44
C ILE A 737 -2.95 -14.00 -16.56
N LEU A 738 -3.18 -13.48 -17.76
CA LEU A 738 -3.53 -12.07 -17.97
C LEU A 738 -4.83 -11.70 -17.24
N ILE A 739 -5.86 -12.55 -17.33
CA ILE A 739 -7.12 -12.36 -16.59
C ILE A 739 -6.87 -12.42 -15.08
N LEU A 740 -6.10 -13.39 -14.62
CA LEU A 740 -5.81 -13.55 -13.20
C LEU A 740 -5.04 -12.35 -12.63
N ILE A 741 -4.01 -11.85 -13.33
CA ILE A 741 -3.27 -10.65 -12.92
C ILE A 741 -4.22 -9.45 -12.84
N LYS A 742 -5.07 -9.26 -13.86
CA LYS A 742 -6.04 -8.16 -13.89
C LYS A 742 -7.03 -8.25 -12.72
N GLN A 743 -7.64 -9.42 -12.50
CA GLN A 743 -8.55 -9.64 -11.38
C GLN A 743 -7.87 -9.44 -10.03
N MET A 744 -6.63 -9.92 -9.86
CA MET A 744 -5.85 -9.73 -8.63
C MET A 744 -5.62 -8.25 -8.33
N VAL A 745 -5.19 -7.49 -9.33
CA VAL A 745 -4.91 -6.06 -9.17
C VAL A 745 -6.18 -5.27 -8.88
N ASP A 746 -7.26 -5.50 -9.63
CA ASP A 746 -8.53 -4.78 -9.45
C ASP A 746 -9.15 -5.04 -8.08
N VAL A 747 -9.17 -6.31 -7.66
CA VAL A 747 -9.65 -6.73 -6.33
C VAL A 747 -8.83 -6.07 -5.22
N ASN A 748 -7.51 -6.00 -5.38
CA ASN A 748 -6.62 -5.39 -4.40
C ASN A 748 -6.83 -3.88 -4.29
N PHE A 749 -6.98 -3.18 -5.42
CA PHE A 749 -7.26 -1.74 -5.46
C PHE A 749 -8.58 -1.43 -4.77
N GLU A 750 -9.66 -2.07 -5.20
CA GLU A 750 -11.00 -1.82 -4.66
C GLU A 750 -11.06 -2.07 -3.14
N SER A 751 -10.49 -3.19 -2.69
CA SER A 751 -10.49 -3.55 -1.27
C SER A 751 -9.71 -2.53 -0.43
N SER A 752 -8.68 -1.91 -0.98
CA SER A 752 -7.82 -1.00 -0.22
C SER A 752 -8.44 0.39 -0.06
N TYR A 753 -9.19 0.88 -1.05
CA TYR A 753 -9.91 2.16 -0.97
C TYR A 753 -11.04 2.18 0.07
N LEU A 754 -11.71 1.04 0.28
CA LEU A 754 -12.95 0.98 1.07
C LEU A 754 -12.74 0.58 2.54
N THR A 755 -11.60 0.00 2.90
CA THR A 755 -11.47 -0.74 4.18
C THR A 755 -10.74 0.00 5.29
N LYS A 756 -9.79 0.88 4.98
CA LYS A 756 -9.00 1.60 5.99
C LYS A 756 -8.98 3.09 5.68
N GLU A 757 -8.92 3.91 6.73
CA GLU A 757 -8.91 5.38 6.60
C GLU A 757 -7.70 5.89 5.79
N ASN A 758 -6.58 5.17 5.86
CA ASN A 758 -5.36 5.47 5.10
C ASN A 758 -5.42 4.98 3.63
N GLN A 759 -6.50 4.31 3.22
CA GLN A 759 -6.71 3.74 1.89
C GLN A 759 -5.54 2.85 1.41
N LYS A 760 -4.90 2.12 2.33
CA LYS A 760 -3.79 1.20 2.02
C LYS A 760 -4.09 -0.23 2.46
N PRO A 761 -3.56 -1.25 1.75
CA PRO A 761 -3.70 -2.64 2.17
C PRO A 761 -2.88 -2.94 3.44
N LEU A 762 -3.21 -4.05 4.12
CA LEU A 762 -2.43 -4.51 5.29
C LEU A 762 -1.11 -5.19 4.89
N TYR A 763 -1.11 -5.85 3.72
CA TYR A 763 0.03 -6.53 3.13
C TYR A 763 0.29 -5.98 1.73
N LYS A 764 1.55 -5.70 1.43
CA LYS A 764 1.98 -5.25 0.10
C LYS A 764 1.97 -6.42 -0.87
N THR A 765 1.84 -6.13 -2.15
CA THR A 765 2.00 -7.14 -3.21
C THR A 765 3.07 -6.67 -4.19
N ARG A 766 4.09 -7.50 -4.38
CA ARG A 766 5.20 -7.21 -5.30
C ARG A 766 5.13 -8.10 -6.52
N TYR A 767 5.14 -7.49 -7.70
CA TYR A 767 5.08 -8.16 -8.98
C TYR A 767 6.47 -8.20 -9.61
N MET A 768 7.00 -9.39 -9.83
CA MET A 768 8.22 -9.65 -10.59
C MET A 768 7.83 -10.23 -11.95
N LEU A 769 7.77 -9.39 -12.97
CA LEU A 769 7.35 -9.76 -14.32
C LEU A 769 8.59 -10.01 -15.19
N ASP A 770 9.12 -11.24 -15.15
CA ASP A 770 10.18 -11.65 -16.08
C ASP A 770 9.63 -11.73 -17.51
N GLU A 771 10.28 -11.02 -18.43
CA GLU A 771 9.91 -10.96 -19.85
C GLU A 771 8.46 -10.55 -20.09
N VAL A 772 8.07 -9.38 -19.57
CA VAL A 772 6.68 -8.87 -19.73
C VAL A 772 6.24 -8.74 -21.19
N GLY A 773 7.16 -8.51 -22.14
CA GLY A 773 6.85 -8.51 -23.58
C GLY A 773 6.49 -9.89 -24.15
N ASN A 774 6.91 -10.97 -23.48
CA ASN A 774 6.50 -12.35 -23.81
C ASN A 774 5.22 -12.76 -23.07
N LEU A 775 4.72 -11.95 -22.13
CA LEU A 775 3.45 -12.20 -21.47
C LEU A 775 2.31 -11.54 -22.28
N GLN A 776 2.02 -12.14 -23.43
CA GLN A 776 0.97 -11.68 -24.34
C GLN A 776 0.17 -12.85 -24.90
N SER A 777 -1.04 -12.58 -25.36
CA SER A 777 -1.82 -13.56 -26.12
C SER A 777 -2.59 -12.85 -27.23
N GLU A 778 -2.49 -13.38 -28.46
CA GLU A 778 -3.09 -12.77 -29.65
C GLU A 778 -2.71 -11.29 -29.84
N GLY A 779 -1.45 -10.93 -29.55
CA GLY A 779 -0.94 -9.57 -29.65
C GLY A 779 -1.31 -8.64 -28.47
N ASN A 780 -2.16 -9.10 -27.55
CA ASN A 780 -2.60 -8.32 -26.39
C ASN A 780 -1.80 -8.69 -25.13
N GLY A 781 -1.26 -7.68 -24.44
CA GLY A 781 -0.55 -7.82 -23.17
C GLY A 781 -1.46 -7.77 -21.94
N ILE A 782 -0.89 -7.34 -20.79
CA ILE A 782 -1.64 -7.13 -19.55
C ILE A 782 -2.61 -5.96 -19.73
N PRO A 783 -3.94 -6.17 -19.56
CA PRO A 783 -4.91 -5.10 -19.75
C PRO A 783 -4.66 -3.93 -18.80
N ALA A 784 -4.61 -2.71 -19.34
CA ALA A 784 -4.47 -1.46 -18.59
C ALA A 784 -3.21 -1.39 -17.67
N LEU A 785 -2.09 -2.01 -18.08
CA LEU A 785 -0.83 -2.01 -17.33
C LEU A 785 -0.36 -0.59 -16.93
N GLN A 786 -0.52 0.40 -17.80
CA GLN A 786 -0.17 1.80 -17.53
C GLN A 786 -0.93 2.37 -16.33
N THR A 787 -2.21 2.04 -16.22
CA THR A 787 -3.06 2.46 -15.10
C THR A 787 -2.63 1.76 -13.81
N MET A 788 -2.25 0.48 -13.90
CA MET A 788 -1.74 -0.28 -12.76
C MET A 788 -0.43 0.31 -12.22
N LEU A 789 0.48 0.74 -13.09
CA LEU A 789 1.76 1.34 -12.69
C LEU A 789 1.59 2.73 -12.08
N SER A 790 0.67 3.53 -12.62
CA SER A 790 0.44 4.90 -12.15
C SER A 790 -0.30 4.96 -10.81
N ILE A 791 -1.36 4.15 -10.64
CA ILE A 791 -2.18 4.15 -9.41
C ILE A 791 -1.64 3.18 -8.36
N GLY A 792 -0.93 2.13 -8.79
CA GLY A 792 -0.59 0.99 -7.93
C GLY A 792 0.30 1.31 -6.75
N LEU A 793 1.20 2.30 -6.89
CA LEU A 793 2.12 2.70 -5.82
C LEU A 793 1.37 3.24 -4.59
N GLY A 794 0.26 3.97 -4.80
CA GLY A 794 -0.58 4.46 -3.70
C GLY A 794 -1.22 3.33 -2.88
N GLN A 795 -1.40 2.16 -3.52
CA GLN A 795 -2.02 0.95 -2.96
C GLN A 795 -0.98 -0.12 -2.60
N ASP A 796 0.28 0.28 -2.42
CA ASP A 796 1.42 -0.62 -2.10
C ASP A 796 1.52 -1.83 -3.06
N GLN A 797 1.13 -1.66 -4.32
CA GLN A 797 1.40 -2.60 -5.41
C GLN A 797 2.65 -2.13 -6.15
N GLN A 798 3.72 -2.92 -6.08
CA GLN A 798 5.02 -2.56 -6.66
C GLN A 798 5.32 -3.46 -7.85
N PHE A 799 5.74 -2.88 -8.97
CA PHE A 799 6.04 -3.61 -10.20
C PHE A 799 7.53 -3.55 -10.54
N THR A 800 8.11 -4.73 -10.75
CA THR A 800 9.45 -4.92 -11.33
C THR A 800 9.30 -5.51 -12.73
N LEU A 801 9.54 -4.70 -13.74
CA LEU A 801 9.41 -5.06 -15.15
C LEU A 801 10.79 -5.46 -15.69
N ILE A 802 10.93 -6.69 -16.16
CA ILE A 802 12.18 -7.15 -16.77
C ILE A 802 11.98 -7.27 -18.28
N LEU A 803 12.77 -6.52 -19.02
CA LEU A 803 12.68 -6.37 -20.46
C LEU A 803 14.01 -6.72 -21.12
N GLN A 804 13.93 -7.38 -22.28
CA GLN A 804 15.11 -7.57 -23.12
C GLN A 804 15.37 -6.33 -23.98
N THR A 805 14.31 -5.77 -24.56
CA THR A 805 14.32 -4.54 -25.35
C THR A 805 13.06 -3.73 -25.07
N LEU A 806 13.12 -2.41 -25.26
CA LEU A 806 11.93 -1.55 -25.17
C LEU A 806 10.97 -1.78 -26.35
N GLN A 807 11.49 -2.20 -27.51
CA GLN A 807 10.67 -2.45 -28.70
C GLN A 807 9.61 -3.54 -28.46
N GLN A 808 9.94 -4.58 -27.69
CA GLN A 808 8.96 -5.61 -27.30
C GLN A 808 7.75 -5.04 -26.57
N LEU A 809 7.95 -3.99 -25.77
CA LEU A 809 6.86 -3.32 -25.06
C LEU A 809 6.01 -2.49 -26.03
N ARG A 810 6.65 -1.80 -26.98
CA ARG A 810 5.95 -1.01 -28.02
C ARG A 810 5.10 -1.88 -28.92
N ASP A 811 5.58 -3.07 -29.30
CA ASP A 811 4.85 -3.98 -30.18
C ASP A 811 3.57 -4.54 -29.51
N VAL A 812 3.56 -4.66 -28.17
CA VAL A 812 2.44 -5.22 -27.41
C VAL A 812 1.47 -4.16 -26.89
N TYR A 813 1.97 -3.01 -26.46
CA TYR A 813 1.17 -1.98 -25.78
C TYR A 813 0.98 -0.70 -26.62
N GLY A 814 1.71 -0.56 -27.73
CA GLY A 814 1.75 0.66 -28.53
C GLY A 814 2.72 1.72 -27.99
N GLU A 815 3.08 2.69 -28.84
CA GLU A 815 4.13 3.68 -28.55
C GLU A 815 3.74 4.69 -27.45
N SER A 816 2.47 5.09 -27.40
CA SER A 816 1.99 6.04 -26.38
C SER A 816 2.04 5.43 -24.98
N VAL A 817 1.64 4.17 -24.84
CA VAL A 817 1.60 3.44 -23.57
C VAL A 817 3.02 3.12 -23.09
N ASP A 818 3.94 2.75 -23.98
CA ASP A 818 5.37 2.54 -23.66
C ASP A 818 6.00 3.75 -22.97
N LYS A 819 5.78 4.97 -23.49
CA LYS A 819 6.28 6.21 -22.87
C LYS A 819 5.70 6.45 -21.48
N ILE A 820 4.42 6.12 -21.28
CA ILE A 820 3.77 6.23 -19.95
C ILE A 820 4.37 5.21 -18.99
N ILE A 821 4.63 3.98 -19.43
CA ILE A 821 5.25 2.95 -18.61
C ILE A 821 6.65 3.39 -18.16
N GLN A 822 7.47 3.91 -19.08
CA GLN A 822 8.80 4.44 -18.76
C GLN A 822 8.76 5.64 -17.82
N GLY A 823 7.79 6.55 -18.00
CA GLY A 823 7.60 7.71 -17.12
C GLY A 823 7.16 7.34 -15.69
N ASN A 824 6.53 6.17 -15.50
CA ASN A 824 6.10 5.68 -14.19
C ASN A 824 7.10 4.68 -13.55
N THR A 825 8.27 4.46 -14.16
CA THR A 825 9.37 3.67 -13.58
C THR A 825 10.48 4.61 -13.12
N GLU A 826 10.72 4.64 -11.81
CA GLU A 826 11.70 5.55 -11.20
C GLU A 826 13.12 4.99 -11.27
N ASN A 827 13.27 3.69 -11.01
CA ASN A 827 14.55 3.00 -11.00
C ASN A 827 14.74 2.17 -12.28
N ILE A 828 15.79 2.45 -13.04
CA ILE A 828 16.17 1.70 -14.25
C ILE A 828 17.51 1.01 -14.02
N VAL A 829 17.50 -0.32 -13.98
CA VAL A 829 18.69 -1.16 -13.84
C VAL A 829 19.11 -1.68 -15.21
N PHE A 830 20.20 -1.14 -15.74
CA PHE A 830 20.80 -1.57 -17.00
C PHE A 830 21.94 -2.58 -16.74
N LEU A 831 21.86 -3.73 -17.41
CA LEU A 831 22.91 -4.75 -17.39
C LEU A 831 23.67 -4.81 -18.70
N LYS A 832 22.95 -5.00 -19.82
CA LYS A 832 23.53 -5.09 -21.16
C LYS A 832 22.45 -4.98 -22.22
N SER A 833 22.72 -4.20 -23.26
CA SER A 833 21.90 -4.13 -24.47
C SER A 833 22.75 -3.95 -25.72
N THR A 834 22.15 -4.19 -26.87
CA THR A 834 22.70 -3.92 -28.21
C THR A 834 21.80 -2.97 -29.02
N ASP A 835 20.83 -2.32 -28.36
CA ASP A 835 19.89 -1.38 -28.99
C ASP A 835 20.40 0.06 -28.82
N ASP A 836 20.88 0.63 -29.92
CA ASP A 836 21.46 1.98 -29.97
C ASP A 836 20.46 3.05 -29.53
N SER A 837 19.20 2.94 -29.96
CA SER A 837 18.16 3.94 -29.67
C SER A 837 17.82 4.01 -28.18
N MET A 838 17.81 2.85 -27.53
CA MET A 838 17.58 2.75 -26.09
C MET A 838 18.80 3.27 -25.31
N ILE A 839 20.01 2.91 -25.74
CA ILE A 839 21.24 3.39 -25.09
C ILE A 839 21.33 4.92 -25.18
N ASP A 840 21.02 5.53 -26.33
CA ASP A 840 20.99 6.99 -26.48
C ASP A 840 20.00 7.65 -25.52
N THR A 841 18.87 6.99 -25.25
CA THR A 841 17.89 7.47 -24.27
C THR A 841 18.46 7.39 -22.86
N LEU A 842 19.13 6.29 -22.48
CA LEU A 842 19.78 6.16 -21.17
C LEU A 842 20.95 7.13 -20.97
N VAL A 843 21.73 7.40 -22.02
CA VAL A 843 22.81 8.41 -22.00
C VAL A 843 22.24 9.79 -21.68
N LYS A 844 21.12 10.17 -22.31
CA LYS A 844 20.41 11.42 -22.00
C LYS A 844 19.88 11.43 -20.57
N MET A 845 19.31 10.32 -20.10
CA MET A 845 18.82 10.18 -18.72
C MET A 845 19.95 10.24 -17.68
N SER A 846 21.19 9.85 -18.02
CA SER A 846 22.35 9.91 -17.11
C SER A 846 22.80 11.34 -16.78
N GLY A 847 22.29 12.34 -17.53
CA GLY A 847 22.63 13.74 -17.37
C GLY A 847 23.97 14.13 -18.00
N THR A 848 24.30 15.41 -17.89
CA THR A 848 25.55 15.98 -18.39
C THR A 848 26.42 16.54 -17.25
N THR A 849 27.72 16.58 -17.51
CA THR A 849 28.75 17.13 -16.63
C THR A 849 29.72 17.96 -17.45
N HIS A 850 30.21 19.04 -16.87
CA HIS A 850 31.18 19.94 -17.47
C HIS A 850 32.58 19.57 -16.98
N GLU A 851 33.44 19.13 -17.90
CA GLU A 851 34.84 18.84 -17.57
C GLU A 851 35.76 19.84 -18.30
N SER A 852 36.59 20.55 -17.53
CA SER A 852 37.64 21.40 -18.07
C SER A 852 38.82 20.52 -18.47
N ARG A 853 39.02 20.33 -19.78
CA ARG A 853 40.20 19.64 -20.32
C ARG A 853 41.14 20.62 -20.98
N VAL A 854 42.42 20.28 -20.94
CA VAL A 854 43.44 20.96 -21.72
C VAL A 854 43.26 20.54 -23.17
N ASP A 855 42.62 21.39 -23.96
CA ASP A 855 42.25 21.09 -25.35
C ASP A 855 43.47 21.14 -26.29
N GLN A 856 44.46 21.97 -25.97
CA GLN A 856 45.68 22.10 -26.77
C GLN A 856 46.89 22.39 -25.89
N LYS A 857 47.98 21.67 -26.14
CA LYS A 857 49.31 21.93 -25.58
C LYS A 857 50.19 22.53 -26.68
N THR A 858 50.42 23.84 -26.63
CA THR A 858 51.31 24.52 -27.58
C THR A 858 52.68 24.68 -26.94
N ILE A 859 53.69 24.05 -27.55
CA ILE A 859 55.08 24.12 -27.10
C ILE A 859 55.80 25.11 -28.02
N THR A 860 55.98 26.34 -27.56
CA THR A 860 56.75 27.35 -28.30
C THR A 860 58.22 27.23 -27.90
N ARG A 861 59.08 26.84 -28.85
CA ARG A 861 60.55 26.87 -28.70
C ARG A 861 61.11 27.96 -29.58
N ASP A 862 61.48 29.08 -28.97
CA ASP A 862 62.27 30.11 -29.63
C ASP A 862 63.73 29.64 -29.77
N ASN A 863 64.19 29.46 -31.01
CA ASN A 863 65.53 28.94 -31.32
C ASN A 863 66.58 30.04 -31.59
N GLU A 864 66.26 31.33 -31.48
CA GLU A 864 67.15 32.41 -31.97
C GLU A 864 68.10 33.05 -30.94
N ARG A 865 68.20 32.57 -29.70
CA ARG A 865 69.22 33.08 -28.74
C ARG A 865 69.86 31.96 -27.93
N ILE A 866 71.00 31.48 -28.42
CA ILE A 866 71.74 30.32 -27.91
C ILE A 866 72.45 30.56 -26.55
N LEU A 867 72.50 31.79 -26.02
CA LEU A 867 73.34 32.08 -24.84
C LEU A 867 72.62 32.24 -23.48
N ASN A 868 71.29 32.25 -23.41
CA ASN A 868 70.58 32.21 -22.14
C ASN A 868 69.63 31.01 -22.13
N ARG A 869 69.68 30.18 -21.08
CA ARG A 869 68.74 29.08 -20.85
C ARG A 869 67.31 29.64 -20.87
N ASN A 870 66.63 29.48 -22.00
CA ASN A 870 65.22 29.80 -22.14
C ASN A 870 64.39 28.67 -21.51
N GLU A 871 63.53 29.05 -20.56
CA GLU A 871 62.40 28.24 -20.11
C GLU A 871 61.48 28.03 -21.31
N GLY A 872 61.27 26.77 -21.72
CA GLY A 872 60.24 26.46 -22.70
C GLY A 872 58.88 26.85 -22.12
N LYS A 873 58.25 27.90 -22.66
CA LYS A 873 56.88 28.27 -22.28
C LYS A 873 55.93 27.24 -22.87
N ILE A 874 55.40 26.38 -22.00
CA ILE A 874 54.30 25.47 -22.34
C ILE A 874 53.00 26.25 -22.10
N SER A 875 52.28 26.57 -23.18
CA SER A 875 50.95 27.17 -23.07
C SER A 875 49.90 26.07 -23.09
N TYR A 876 49.03 26.06 -22.09
CA TYR A 876 47.89 25.15 -21.97
C TYR A 876 46.62 25.96 -22.16
N THR A 877 45.83 25.65 -23.19
CA THR A 877 44.49 26.22 -23.35
C THR A 877 43.50 25.24 -22.74
N MET A 878 42.85 25.64 -21.63
CA MET A 878 41.78 24.85 -21.00
C MET A 878 40.43 25.30 -21.55
N ALA A 879 39.64 24.33 -22.02
CA ALA A 879 38.27 24.57 -22.45
C ALA A 879 37.34 23.67 -21.62
N THR A 880 36.25 24.27 -21.13
CA THR A 880 35.17 23.53 -20.46
C THR A 880 34.22 23.02 -21.52
N LYS A 881 34.06 21.70 -21.61
CA LYS A 881 33.13 21.04 -22.56
C LYS A 881 32.05 20.31 -21.79
N GLU A 882 30.81 20.47 -22.24
CA GLU A 882 29.69 19.65 -21.80
C GLU A 882 29.84 18.24 -22.36
N ARG A 883 29.69 17.24 -21.50
CA ARG A 883 29.68 15.82 -21.90
C ARG A 883 28.65 15.04 -21.08
N PRO A 884 28.06 13.96 -21.62
CA PRO A 884 27.25 13.08 -20.80
C PRO A 884 28.09 12.44 -19.67
N VAL A 885 27.46 12.19 -18.53
CA VAL A 885 28.11 11.56 -17.36
C VAL A 885 28.63 10.17 -17.71
N ILE A 886 27.78 9.38 -18.37
CA ILE A 886 28.12 8.04 -18.90
C ILE A 886 28.03 8.10 -20.43
N GLN A 887 29.09 7.69 -21.12
CA GLN A 887 29.13 7.77 -22.58
C GLN A 887 28.41 6.58 -23.22
N PHE A 888 28.00 6.74 -24.48
CA PHE A 888 27.42 5.66 -25.28
C PHE A 888 28.29 4.38 -25.27
N ASN A 889 29.60 4.54 -25.45
CA ASN A 889 30.54 3.42 -25.42
C ASN A 889 30.60 2.72 -24.07
N ASP A 890 30.41 3.43 -22.96
CA ASP A 890 30.40 2.82 -21.62
C ASP A 890 29.18 1.90 -21.43
N PHE A 891 28.02 2.28 -21.98
CA PHE A 891 26.82 1.43 -22.00
C PHE A 891 26.99 0.24 -22.95
N MET A 892 27.50 0.47 -24.17
CA MET A 892 27.63 -0.56 -25.21
C MET A 892 28.67 -1.64 -24.83
N PHE A 893 29.79 -1.23 -24.25
CA PHE A 893 30.90 -2.12 -23.87
C PHE A 893 30.99 -2.37 -22.37
N ILE A 894 29.86 -2.28 -21.66
CA ILE A 894 29.83 -2.59 -20.23
C ILE A 894 30.40 -4.00 -19.97
N ALA A 895 31.35 -4.06 -19.04
CA ALA A 895 31.98 -5.32 -18.67
C ALA A 895 30.92 -6.29 -18.14
N GLN A 896 31.11 -7.58 -18.41
CA GLN A 896 30.20 -8.60 -17.88
C GLN A 896 30.13 -8.45 -16.35
N ARG A 897 28.93 -8.61 -15.78
CA ARG A 897 28.65 -8.61 -14.33
C ARG A 897 28.63 -7.22 -13.66
N ASN A 898 28.95 -6.16 -14.40
CA ASN A 898 28.69 -4.79 -13.96
C ASN A 898 27.25 -4.40 -14.27
N SER A 899 26.76 -3.36 -13.60
CA SER A 899 25.44 -2.78 -13.86
C SER A 899 25.48 -1.27 -13.72
N ILE A 900 24.55 -0.59 -14.38
CA ILE A 900 24.31 0.84 -14.20
C ILE A 900 22.87 0.97 -13.70
N VAL A 901 22.67 1.75 -12.64
CA VAL A 901 21.35 2.07 -12.11
C VAL A 901 21.13 3.57 -12.30
N ILE A 902 20.05 3.91 -12.99
CA ILE A 902 19.63 5.30 -13.21
C ILE A 902 18.35 5.50 -12.42
N LYS A 903 18.34 6.54 -11.60
CA LYS A 903 17.18 6.96 -10.83
C LYS A 903 16.76 8.36 -11.28
N ALA A 904 15.47 8.59 -11.44
CA ALA A 904 14.96 9.90 -11.83
C ALA A 904 15.33 10.97 -10.80
N GLY A 905 15.96 12.07 -11.24
CA GLY A 905 16.32 13.21 -10.38
C GLY A 905 17.59 13.02 -9.55
N GLU A 906 18.23 11.85 -9.61
CA GLU A 906 19.47 11.55 -8.88
C GLU A 906 20.61 11.17 -9.81
N SER A 907 21.84 11.30 -9.30
CA SER A 907 23.05 10.91 -10.00
C SER A 907 23.12 9.39 -10.24
N PRO A 908 23.53 8.93 -11.44
CA PRO A 908 23.55 7.51 -11.75
C PRO A 908 24.56 6.73 -10.90
N ILE A 909 24.21 5.49 -10.58
CA ILE A 909 25.05 4.54 -9.86
C ILE A 909 25.69 3.57 -10.86
N TRP A 910 27.02 3.49 -10.85
CA TRP A 910 27.74 2.50 -11.65
C TRP A 910 28.37 1.43 -10.75
N ASN A 911 27.73 0.26 -10.71
CA ASN A 911 28.21 -0.89 -9.97
C ASN A 911 29.34 -1.58 -10.73
N ARG A 912 30.54 -1.48 -10.17
CA ARG A 912 31.77 -2.07 -10.70
C ARG A 912 32.68 -2.41 -9.54
N ASN A 913 33.54 -3.41 -9.71
CA ASN A 913 34.59 -3.71 -8.73
C ASN A 913 34.02 -3.99 -7.33
N GLU A 914 34.37 -3.18 -6.33
CA GLU A 914 33.94 -3.32 -4.94
C GLU A 914 32.42 -3.23 -4.75
N THR A 915 31.70 -2.57 -5.69
CA THR A 915 30.24 -2.47 -5.69
C THR A 915 29.54 -3.40 -6.68
N ALA A 916 30.27 -4.33 -7.30
CA ALA A 916 29.70 -5.24 -8.30
C ALA A 916 28.69 -6.21 -7.68
N TYR A 917 27.67 -6.57 -8.45
CA TYR A 917 26.67 -7.52 -7.98
C TYR A 917 27.28 -8.93 -7.77
N PRO A 918 27.01 -9.57 -6.62
CA PRO A 918 27.40 -10.94 -6.38
C PRO A 918 26.56 -11.91 -7.21
N MET A 919 27.18 -13.01 -7.61
CA MET A 919 26.52 -14.05 -8.40
C MET A 919 25.69 -14.99 -7.52
N SER A 920 24.40 -15.10 -7.82
CA SER A 920 23.46 -15.96 -7.08
C SER A 920 23.82 -17.45 -7.05
N TRP A 921 24.40 -18.03 -8.10
CA TRP A 921 24.84 -19.45 -8.06
C TRP A 921 25.81 -19.72 -6.90
N ARG A 922 26.64 -18.73 -6.54
CA ARG A 922 27.54 -18.84 -5.38
C ARG A 922 26.81 -18.52 -4.08
N LEU A 923 25.94 -17.50 -4.06
CA LEU A 923 25.09 -17.17 -2.90
C LEU A 923 24.24 -18.35 -2.44
N PHE A 924 23.65 -19.08 -3.38
CA PHE A 924 22.68 -20.15 -3.10
C PHE A 924 23.27 -21.56 -3.14
N GLN A 925 24.60 -21.70 -3.21
CA GLN A 925 25.23 -23.02 -3.18
C GLN A 925 24.91 -23.77 -1.87
N ASN A 926 24.89 -23.04 -0.76
CA ASN A 926 24.56 -23.51 0.60
C ASN A 926 23.17 -23.03 1.06
N GLN A 927 22.15 -23.16 0.20
CA GLN A 927 20.78 -22.81 0.56
C GLN A 927 20.08 -23.90 1.40
N ILE A 928 18.98 -23.53 2.05
CA ILE A 928 18.12 -24.43 2.82
C ILE A 928 17.58 -25.56 1.91
N LYS A 929 17.89 -26.80 2.27
CA LYS A 929 17.42 -28.01 1.56
C LYS A 929 16.73 -28.95 2.53
N LEU A 930 15.76 -29.71 2.03
CA LEU A 930 15.14 -30.78 2.79
C LEU A 930 16.01 -32.05 2.64
N PRO A 931 16.60 -32.58 3.70
CA PRO A 931 17.46 -33.75 3.61
C PRO A 931 16.71 -34.96 3.04
N GLY A 932 17.34 -35.73 2.15
CA GLY A 932 16.76 -36.94 1.54
C GLY A 932 15.66 -36.74 0.48
N LYS A 933 15.11 -35.52 0.31
CA LYS A 933 14.07 -35.24 -0.71
C LYS A 933 14.52 -34.17 -1.69
N LYS A 934 14.50 -34.50 -2.99
CA LYS A 934 14.69 -33.55 -4.08
C LYS A 934 13.36 -33.35 -4.80
N PHE A 935 12.93 -32.10 -4.91
CA PHE A 935 11.80 -31.73 -5.73
C PHE A 935 12.29 -31.30 -7.12
N SER A 936 11.58 -31.71 -8.15
CA SER A 936 11.69 -31.21 -9.51
C SER A 936 10.36 -30.57 -9.90
N LEU A 937 10.32 -29.82 -10.99
CA LEU A 937 9.09 -29.16 -11.45
C LEU A 937 7.89 -30.13 -11.58
N GLN A 938 8.15 -31.41 -11.86
CA GLN A 938 7.12 -32.44 -11.96
C GLN A 938 6.66 -32.98 -10.61
N THR A 939 7.52 -32.97 -9.58
CA THR A 939 7.25 -33.60 -8.27
C THR A 939 6.93 -32.61 -7.17
N ILE A 940 6.95 -31.30 -7.44
CA ILE A 940 6.53 -30.29 -6.46
C ILE A 940 5.05 -30.50 -6.14
N PRO A 941 4.71 -30.79 -4.87
CA PRO A 941 3.33 -30.96 -4.44
C PRO A 941 2.60 -29.61 -4.41
N THR A 942 1.34 -29.60 -4.83
CA THR A 942 0.41 -28.48 -4.59
C THR A 942 -0.44 -28.71 -3.36
N ASN A 943 -0.90 -27.60 -2.77
CA ASN A 943 -1.86 -27.66 -1.67
C ASN A 943 -3.30 -27.86 -2.16
N SER A 944 -3.55 -27.65 -3.45
CA SER A 944 -4.85 -27.80 -4.11
C SER A 944 -4.54 -28.47 -5.45
N SER A 945 -4.72 -29.78 -5.56
CA SER A 945 -4.37 -30.49 -6.79
C SER A 945 -5.59 -30.60 -7.68
N ALA A 946 -5.48 -30.12 -8.91
CA ALA A 946 -6.44 -30.38 -9.98
C ALA A 946 -6.60 -31.89 -10.27
N LYS A 947 -5.66 -32.74 -9.81
CA LYS A 947 -5.69 -34.19 -9.98
C LYS A 947 -6.95 -34.85 -9.40
N ASP A 948 -7.46 -34.36 -8.28
CA ASP A 948 -8.59 -35.02 -7.61
C ASP A 948 -9.94 -34.38 -7.98
N PHE A 949 -9.95 -33.35 -8.85
CA PHE A 949 -11.17 -32.73 -9.37
C PHE A 949 -11.52 -33.26 -10.76
N ASP A 950 -12.60 -34.04 -10.85
CA ASP A 950 -13.12 -34.57 -12.11
C ASP A 950 -14.14 -33.60 -12.71
N VAL A 951 -13.71 -32.86 -13.74
CA VAL A 951 -14.53 -31.86 -14.44
C VAL A 951 -15.82 -32.47 -14.99
N ARG A 952 -15.77 -33.71 -15.51
CA ARG A 952 -16.93 -34.35 -16.15
C ARG A 952 -17.99 -34.73 -15.12
N LYS A 953 -17.58 -35.21 -13.94
CA LYS A 953 -18.50 -35.49 -12.83
C LYS A 953 -19.13 -34.23 -12.25
N ASN A 954 -18.47 -33.09 -12.41
CA ASN A 954 -18.96 -31.80 -11.93
C ASN A 954 -19.93 -31.11 -12.92
N GLN A 955 -20.19 -31.70 -14.08
CA GLN A 955 -21.14 -31.16 -15.04
C GLN A 955 -22.57 -31.23 -14.46
N PRO A 956 -23.31 -30.11 -14.38
CA PRO A 956 -24.70 -30.14 -13.99
C PRO A 956 -25.55 -30.83 -15.06
N ASP A 957 -26.67 -31.40 -14.65
CA ASP A 957 -27.70 -31.87 -15.58
C ASP A 957 -28.46 -30.66 -16.13
N PHE A 958 -28.07 -30.22 -17.34
CA PHE A 958 -28.65 -29.05 -17.99
C PHE A 958 -30.11 -29.24 -18.40
N PHE A 959 -30.56 -30.48 -18.66
CA PHE A 959 -31.95 -30.74 -19.02
C PHE A 959 -32.84 -30.63 -17.78
N ASN A 960 -32.41 -31.18 -16.65
CA ASN A 960 -33.10 -31.01 -15.37
C ASN A 960 -33.13 -29.54 -14.94
N MET A 961 -32.03 -28.80 -15.15
CA MET A 961 -31.98 -27.36 -14.91
C MET A 961 -33.00 -26.58 -15.74
N LEU A 962 -33.16 -26.92 -17.02
CA LEU A 962 -34.19 -26.34 -17.90
C LEU A 962 -35.60 -26.70 -17.42
N GLU A 963 -35.85 -27.97 -17.14
CA GLU A 963 -37.16 -28.47 -16.70
C GLU A 963 -37.62 -27.75 -15.42
N ARG A 964 -36.74 -27.65 -14.42
CA ARG A 964 -37.00 -26.88 -13.19
C ARG A 964 -37.31 -25.41 -13.47
N ARG A 965 -36.53 -24.77 -14.35
CA ARG A 965 -36.78 -23.37 -14.71
C ARG A 965 -38.15 -23.20 -15.39
N LEU A 966 -38.55 -24.13 -16.25
CA LEU A 966 -39.86 -24.13 -16.88
C LEU A 966 -40.99 -24.34 -15.87
N GLU A 967 -40.84 -25.25 -14.90
CA GLU A 967 -41.81 -25.46 -13.83
C GLU A 967 -41.99 -24.20 -12.98
N GLN A 968 -40.88 -23.58 -12.56
CA GLN A 968 -40.90 -22.31 -11.82
C GLN A 968 -41.58 -21.19 -12.62
N ALA A 969 -41.29 -21.09 -13.92
CA ALA A 969 -41.89 -20.09 -14.81
C ALA A 969 -43.41 -20.27 -14.98
N LYS A 970 -43.91 -21.52 -15.02
CA LYS A 970 -45.35 -21.83 -15.10
C LYS A 970 -46.12 -21.34 -13.86
N MET A 971 -45.54 -21.45 -12.67
CA MET A 971 -46.20 -21.00 -11.42
C MET A 971 -45.95 -19.53 -11.11
N SER A 972 -44.88 -18.93 -11.64
CA SER A 972 -44.51 -17.53 -11.40
C SER A 972 -45.68 -16.57 -11.60
N GLY A 973 -46.46 -16.73 -12.67
CA GLY A 973 -47.63 -15.89 -12.95
C GLY A 973 -48.71 -15.97 -11.88
N MET A 974 -49.07 -17.18 -11.46
CA MET A 974 -50.07 -17.41 -10.41
C MET A 974 -49.61 -16.87 -9.05
N MET A 975 -48.35 -17.14 -8.68
CA MET A 975 -47.80 -16.72 -7.39
C MET A 975 -47.60 -15.20 -7.29
N LYS A 976 -47.26 -14.54 -8.42
CA LYS A 976 -47.22 -13.08 -8.49
C LYS A 976 -48.60 -12.49 -8.21
N GLN A 977 -49.66 -13.04 -8.82
CA GLN A 977 -51.03 -12.59 -8.57
C GLN A 977 -51.45 -12.85 -7.11
N ALA A 978 -51.15 -14.04 -6.57
CA ALA A 978 -51.42 -14.37 -5.18
C ALA A 978 -50.72 -13.40 -4.20
N TYR A 979 -49.48 -12.99 -4.51
CA TYR A 979 -48.74 -12.00 -3.72
C TYR A 979 -49.42 -10.62 -3.76
N LEU A 980 -49.82 -10.14 -4.93
CA LEU A 980 -50.54 -8.87 -5.08
C LEU A 980 -51.84 -8.87 -4.27
N ASP A 981 -52.60 -9.95 -4.37
CA ASP A 981 -53.87 -10.08 -3.67
C ASP A 981 -53.69 -10.21 -2.14
N ALA A 982 -52.65 -10.91 -1.67
CA ALA A 982 -52.38 -11.11 -0.24
C ALA A 982 -51.97 -9.81 0.48
N TYR A 983 -51.20 -8.96 -0.20
CA TYR A 983 -50.76 -7.68 0.35
C TYR A 983 -51.66 -6.49 -0.05
N GLY A 984 -52.71 -6.72 -0.87
CA GLY A 984 -53.62 -5.68 -1.34
C GLY A 984 -52.95 -4.64 -2.24
N LEU A 985 -51.96 -5.06 -3.04
CA LEU A 985 -51.11 -4.19 -3.87
C LEU A 985 -51.53 -4.20 -5.34
N THR A 986 -51.29 -3.09 -6.04
CA THR A 986 -51.42 -3.05 -7.51
C THR A 986 -50.10 -3.43 -8.20
N GLU A 987 -50.14 -3.81 -9.49
CA GLU A 987 -48.92 -4.07 -10.26
C GLU A 987 -47.96 -2.86 -10.30
N THR A 988 -48.51 -1.64 -10.29
CA THR A 988 -47.71 -0.41 -10.23
C THR A 988 -47.01 -0.21 -8.89
N ASP A 989 -47.61 -0.68 -7.80
CA ASP A 989 -46.99 -0.62 -6.47
C ASP A 989 -45.85 -1.64 -6.31
N LEU A 990 -45.94 -2.78 -7.01
CA LEU A 990 -44.89 -3.80 -7.01
C LEU A 990 -43.56 -3.29 -7.59
N ILE A 991 -43.60 -2.33 -8.52
CA ILE A 991 -42.40 -1.70 -9.08
C ILE A 991 -41.70 -0.80 -8.04
N ARG A 992 -42.46 -0.20 -7.13
CA ARG A 992 -41.95 0.72 -6.09
C ARG A 992 -41.34 -0.01 -4.89
N LEU A 993 -41.74 -1.27 -4.68
CA LEU A 993 -41.19 -2.13 -3.65
C LEU A 993 -39.79 -2.62 -4.03
N ASP A 994 -39.04 -3.06 -3.01
CA ASP A 994 -37.76 -3.71 -3.23
C ASP A 994 -37.98 -5.03 -3.98
N GLN A 995 -37.57 -5.02 -5.25
CA GLN A 995 -37.80 -6.12 -6.17
C GLN A 995 -37.06 -7.40 -5.75
N ASN A 996 -35.92 -7.28 -5.05
CA ASN A 996 -35.19 -8.45 -4.54
C ASN A 996 -36.00 -9.14 -3.43
N VAL A 997 -36.63 -8.38 -2.52
CA VAL A 997 -37.47 -8.93 -1.44
C VAL A 997 -38.73 -9.59 -2.02
N VAL A 998 -39.41 -8.90 -2.94
CA VAL A 998 -40.60 -9.43 -3.61
C VAL A 998 -40.28 -10.71 -4.39
N ALA A 999 -39.19 -10.71 -5.15
CA ALA A 999 -38.75 -11.90 -5.87
C ALA A 999 -38.42 -13.06 -4.92
N ASP A 1000 -37.81 -12.78 -3.77
CA ASP A 1000 -37.49 -13.81 -2.79
C ASP A 1000 -38.70 -14.43 -2.12
N ASP A 1001 -39.71 -13.63 -1.76
CA ASP A 1001 -40.96 -14.13 -1.18
C ASP A 1001 -41.75 -14.98 -2.20
N ILE A 1002 -41.85 -14.52 -3.46
CA ILE A 1002 -42.54 -15.23 -4.54
C ILE A 1002 -41.80 -16.52 -4.89
N MET A 1003 -40.48 -16.46 -5.12
CA MET A 1003 -39.68 -17.66 -5.41
C MET A 1003 -39.69 -18.63 -4.23
N HIS A 1004 -39.78 -18.13 -2.99
CA HIS A 1004 -39.92 -18.99 -1.85
C HIS A 1004 -41.22 -19.78 -1.88
N ALA A 1005 -42.35 -19.14 -2.16
CA ALA A 1005 -43.64 -19.82 -2.26
C ALA A 1005 -43.67 -20.84 -3.41
N ILE A 1006 -43.11 -20.49 -4.57
CA ILE A 1006 -42.94 -21.42 -5.70
C ILE A 1006 -42.13 -22.65 -5.29
N ASN A 1007 -40.97 -22.44 -4.66
CA ASN A 1007 -40.12 -23.54 -4.22
C ASN A 1007 -40.74 -24.31 -3.04
N SER A 1008 -41.56 -23.66 -2.20
CA SER A 1008 -42.31 -24.32 -1.14
C SER A 1008 -43.33 -25.31 -1.70
N GLN A 1009 -44.07 -24.89 -2.73
CA GLN A 1009 -45.06 -25.75 -3.40
C GLN A 1009 -44.39 -26.91 -4.16
N LEU A 1010 -43.30 -26.63 -4.90
CA LEU A 1010 -42.59 -27.65 -5.67
C LEU A 1010 -41.92 -28.73 -4.79
N TYR A 1011 -41.36 -28.32 -3.66
CA TYR A 1011 -40.50 -29.18 -2.85
C TYR A 1011 -41.07 -29.49 -1.45
N ASN A 1012 -42.32 -29.11 -1.18
CA ASN A 1012 -43.03 -29.30 0.09
C ASN A 1012 -42.26 -28.75 1.32
N ILE A 1013 -41.73 -27.52 1.20
CA ILE A 1013 -40.92 -26.83 2.22
C ILE A 1013 -41.85 -26.03 3.14
N LYS A 1014 -42.32 -26.59 4.25
CA LYS A 1014 -43.17 -25.88 5.22
C LYS A 1014 -42.40 -24.83 6.02
N HIS A 1015 -43.06 -23.75 6.45
CA HIS A 1015 -42.47 -22.82 7.44
C HIS A 1015 -42.37 -23.48 8.82
N ARG A 1016 -41.35 -23.10 9.60
CA ARG A 1016 -41.29 -23.44 11.02
C ARG A 1016 -42.40 -22.67 11.74
N SER A 1017 -43.43 -23.38 12.20
CA SER A 1017 -44.46 -22.78 13.05
C SER A 1017 -43.87 -22.41 14.42
N ALA A 1018 -44.33 -21.31 14.99
CA ALA A 1018 -43.86 -20.85 16.30
C ALA A 1018 -44.19 -21.83 17.45
N ASP A 1019 -45.08 -22.80 17.23
CA ASP A 1019 -45.59 -23.74 18.25
C ASP A 1019 -44.64 -24.89 18.60
N ASP A 1020 -43.62 -25.19 17.78
CA ASP A 1020 -42.73 -26.34 17.99
C ASP A 1020 -41.44 -26.02 18.79
N SER A 1021 -41.41 -24.89 19.50
CA SER A 1021 -40.35 -24.58 20.48
C SER A 1021 -40.89 -24.77 21.89
N HIS A 1022 -40.12 -25.50 22.72
CA HIS A 1022 -40.46 -25.89 24.10
C HIS A 1022 -41.45 -24.97 24.84
N VAL A 1023 -42.57 -25.59 25.22
CA VAL A 1023 -43.65 -25.07 26.06
C VAL A 1023 -43.12 -24.74 27.47
N GLU A 1024 -42.43 -23.61 27.60
CA GLU A 1024 -42.26 -22.87 28.86
C GLU A 1024 -42.10 -21.40 28.47
N ASP A 1025 -43.23 -20.74 28.13
CA ASP A 1025 -43.49 -19.30 28.35
C ASP A 1025 -44.77 -18.88 27.57
N ILE A 1026 -45.86 -19.66 27.71
CA ILE A 1026 -47.21 -19.25 27.27
C ILE A 1026 -48.00 -18.84 28.52
N SER A 1027 -47.73 -17.64 29.03
CA SER A 1027 -48.68 -16.92 29.88
C SER A 1027 -48.31 -15.44 29.91
N GLY A 1028 -48.85 -14.67 28.97
CA GLY A 1028 -48.76 -13.20 29.03
C GLY A 1028 -48.74 -12.52 27.67
N VAL A 1029 -49.80 -12.67 26.89
CA VAL A 1029 -50.13 -11.68 25.85
C VAL A 1029 -51.63 -11.37 25.98
N PRO A 1030 -52.02 -10.20 26.51
CA PRO A 1030 -53.39 -9.71 26.37
C PRO A 1030 -53.63 -9.23 24.93
N GLU A 1031 -54.88 -9.32 24.51
CA GLU A 1031 -55.38 -8.89 23.20
C GLU A 1031 -55.07 -7.41 22.88
N MET A 1032 -54.94 -7.12 21.59
CA MET A 1032 -54.83 -5.76 21.06
C MET A 1032 -56.06 -4.93 21.44
N ASP A 1033 -55.85 -3.88 22.22
CA ASP A 1033 -56.47 -2.57 22.04
C ASP A 1033 -55.88 -1.61 23.09
N GLU A 1034 -54.90 -0.79 22.68
CA GLU A 1034 -54.68 0.59 23.14
C GLU A 1034 -53.29 1.08 22.69
N PHE A 1035 -53.29 2.16 21.92
CA PHE A 1035 -52.12 2.97 21.63
C PHE A 1035 -51.50 3.47 22.96
N GLY A 1036 -50.42 2.85 23.44
CA GLY A 1036 -49.66 3.36 24.58
C GLY A 1036 -48.51 2.47 25.05
N ASN A 1037 -47.29 3.02 25.04
CA ASN A 1037 -46.06 2.51 25.67
C ASN A 1037 -45.43 1.20 25.13
N ILE A 1038 -44.79 1.33 23.96
CA ILE A 1038 -43.84 0.37 23.38
C ILE A 1038 -42.46 0.53 24.05
N LEU A 1039 -42.32 0.16 25.33
CA LEU A 1039 -40.99 0.11 25.98
C LEU A 1039 -40.72 -1.12 26.86
N ASP A 1040 -41.72 -1.88 27.31
CA ASP A 1040 -41.49 -2.89 28.36
C ASP A 1040 -41.36 -4.36 27.90
N ALA A 1041 -41.13 -4.62 26.61
CA ALA A 1041 -40.83 -5.97 26.11
C ALA A 1041 -39.44 -6.06 25.46
N ALA A 1042 -38.41 -5.59 26.16
CA ALA A 1042 -37.01 -5.81 25.81
C ALA A 1042 -36.21 -6.22 27.04
N VAL A 1043 -35.39 -7.28 26.93
CA VAL A 1043 -34.35 -7.50 27.95
C VAL A 1043 -33.31 -6.42 27.75
N ASP A 1044 -33.34 -5.39 28.61
CA ASP A 1044 -32.40 -4.28 28.53
C ASP A 1044 -30.95 -4.74 28.61
N ASN A 1045 -30.17 -4.22 27.67
CA ASN A 1045 -28.72 -4.30 27.66
C ASN A 1045 -28.19 -3.25 28.64
N ILE A 1046 -27.78 -3.69 29.83
CA ILE A 1046 -27.41 -2.82 30.96
C ILE A 1046 -26.23 -1.90 30.59
N GLU A 1047 -25.32 -2.33 29.71
CA GLU A 1047 -24.24 -1.47 29.22
C GLU A 1047 -24.78 -0.33 28.35
N VAL A 1048 -25.70 -0.61 27.41
CA VAL A 1048 -26.34 0.41 26.57
C VAL A 1048 -27.21 1.32 27.42
N ALA A 1049 -27.96 0.79 28.40
CA ALA A 1049 -28.78 1.61 29.29
C ALA A 1049 -27.93 2.50 30.21
N GLN A 1050 -26.81 2.01 30.73
CA GLN A 1050 -25.89 2.82 31.56
C GLN A 1050 -25.12 3.85 30.75
N GLU A 1051 -24.67 3.50 29.53
CA GLU A 1051 -23.96 4.42 28.65
C GLU A 1051 -24.92 5.43 28.02
N ALA A 1052 -26.14 5.01 27.65
CA ALA A 1052 -27.21 5.90 27.23
C ALA A 1052 -27.69 6.79 28.39
N ALA A 1053 -27.80 6.30 29.63
CA ALA A 1053 -28.13 7.13 30.79
C ALA A 1053 -27.00 8.12 31.12
N LYS A 1054 -25.73 7.74 30.96
CA LYS A 1054 -24.57 8.66 31.10
C LYS A 1054 -24.54 9.68 29.96
N ALA A 1055 -24.89 9.29 28.75
CA ALA A 1055 -24.95 10.20 27.60
C ALA A 1055 -26.17 11.13 27.67
N GLN A 1056 -27.34 10.62 28.07
CA GLN A 1056 -28.55 11.39 28.34
C GLN A 1056 -28.34 12.36 29.48
N SER A 1057 -27.78 11.95 30.62
CA SER A 1057 -27.48 12.89 31.71
C SER A 1057 -26.49 13.97 31.30
N ARG A 1058 -25.46 13.65 30.48
CA ARG A 1058 -24.57 14.67 29.91
C ARG A 1058 -25.29 15.60 28.93
N GLN A 1059 -26.18 15.07 28.11
CA GLN A 1059 -26.97 15.82 27.15
C GLN A 1059 -27.98 16.75 27.84
N GLU A 1060 -28.69 16.26 28.85
CA GLU A 1060 -29.58 17.03 29.73
C GLU A 1060 -28.81 18.14 30.46
N THR A 1061 -27.60 17.85 30.95
CA THR A 1061 -26.72 18.84 31.58
C THR A 1061 -26.30 19.94 30.61
N HIS A 1062 -26.03 19.60 29.34
CA HIS A 1062 -25.68 20.56 28.29
C HIS A 1062 -26.87 21.41 27.81
N GLN A 1063 -28.07 20.81 27.74
CA GLN A 1063 -29.32 21.45 27.33
C GLN A 1063 -29.95 22.33 28.41
N GLN A 1064 -29.58 22.11 29.68
CA GLN A 1064 -30.09 22.92 30.78
C GLN A 1064 -29.68 24.39 30.59
N LYS A 1065 -30.68 25.28 30.50
CA LYS A 1065 -30.47 26.72 30.41
C LYS A 1065 -29.99 27.26 31.76
N ARG A 1066 -28.77 27.78 31.80
CA ARG A 1066 -28.06 28.17 33.03
C ARG A 1066 -27.63 29.63 33.01
N TYR A 1067 -27.24 30.14 31.85
CA TYR A 1067 -26.64 31.47 31.71
C TYR A 1067 -27.68 32.53 31.34
N ALA A 1068 -27.31 33.80 31.53
CA ALA A 1068 -28.17 34.96 31.23
C ALA A 1068 -29.56 34.86 31.90
N GLY A 1069 -29.60 34.53 33.20
CA GLY A 1069 -30.85 34.34 33.93
C GLY A 1069 -31.71 33.18 33.44
N GLY A 1070 -31.09 32.08 32.99
CA GLY A 1070 -31.76 30.84 32.56
C GLY A 1070 -32.26 30.85 31.11
N GLN A 1071 -31.67 31.67 30.24
CA GLN A 1071 -32.05 31.76 28.84
C GLN A 1071 -31.09 31.04 27.89
N ILE A 1072 -29.81 30.95 28.24
CA ILE A 1072 -28.75 30.37 27.41
C ILE A 1072 -28.25 29.06 28.05
N SER A 1073 -28.10 28.01 27.26
CA SER A 1073 -27.56 26.71 27.68
C SER A 1073 -26.07 26.57 27.35
N ARG A 1074 -25.42 25.52 27.85
CA ARG A 1074 -24.01 25.23 27.48
C ARG A 1074 -23.90 24.80 26.02
N GLU A 1075 -24.90 24.10 25.49
CA GLU A 1075 -24.97 23.69 24.08
C GLU A 1075 -24.98 24.88 23.12
N ASP A 1076 -25.61 25.99 23.52
CA ASP A 1076 -25.66 27.22 22.71
C ASP A 1076 -24.29 27.91 22.57
N LEU A 1077 -23.32 27.58 23.44
CA LEU A 1077 -21.97 28.16 23.45
C LEU A 1077 -20.93 27.18 22.90
N VAL A 1078 -21.02 25.90 23.29
CA VAL A 1078 -20.07 24.86 22.90
C VAL A 1078 -20.80 23.53 22.68
N SER A 1079 -20.54 22.88 21.56
CA SER A 1079 -21.06 21.55 21.26
C SER A 1079 -20.50 20.50 22.23
N ILE A 1080 -21.17 19.35 22.34
CA ILE A 1080 -20.72 18.23 23.20
C ILE A 1080 -19.31 17.75 22.81
N GLY A 1081 -18.87 17.98 21.56
CA GLY A 1081 -17.54 17.67 21.04
C GLY A 1081 -16.47 18.74 21.28
N GLY A 1082 -16.80 19.85 21.97
CA GLY A 1082 -15.85 20.93 22.29
C GLY A 1082 -15.68 22.00 21.21
N GLN A 1083 -16.52 22.00 20.17
CA GLN A 1083 -16.52 23.05 19.13
C GLN A 1083 -17.38 24.24 19.58
N VAL A 1084 -16.89 25.47 19.38
CA VAL A 1084 -17.56 26.71 19.80
C VAL A 1084 -18.66 27.09 18.81
N ASN A 1085 -19.83 27.48 19.31
CA ASN A 1085 -20.95 27.99 18.52
C ASN A 1085 -20.97 29.53 18.57
N ARG A 1086 -20.87 30.17 17.41
CA ARG A 1086 -20.72 31.64 17.27
C ARG A 1086 -22.04 32.41 17.09
N GLN A 1087 -23.18 31.74 17.22
CA GLN A 1087 -24.49 32.38 17.05
C GLN A 1087 -24.80 33.47 18.08
N LEU A 1088 -24.09 33.48 19.22
CA LEU A 1088 -24.31 34.41 20.33
C LEU A 1088 -23.25 35.51 20.45
N ASP A 1089 -22.33 35.62 19.50
CA ASP A 1089 -21.21 36.56 19.57
C ASP A 1089 -21.66 38.01 19.75
N LYS A 1090 -22.68 38.45 18.99
CA LYS A 1090 -23.25 39.80 19.13
C LYS A 1090 -23.85 40.07 20.51
N VAL A 1091 -24.52 39.07 21.08
CA VAL A 1091 -25.13 39.15 22.42
C VAL A 1091 -24.04 39.26 23.50
N LEU A 1092 -22.96 38.48 23.35
CA LEU A 1092 -21.82 38.50 24.27
C LEU A 1092 -20.99 39.78 24.14
N ALA A 1093 -20.84 40.32 22.93
CA ALA A 1093 -20.15 41.58 22.66
C ALA A 1093 -20.91 42.79 23.26
N GLU A 1094 -22.23 42.86 23.08
CA GLU A 1094 -23.07 43.90 23.70
C GLU A 1094 -23.04 43.79 25.23
N ALA A 1095 -23.11 42.57 25.78
CA ALA A 1095 -22.99 42.34 27.22
C ALA A 1095 -21.65 42.82 27.78
N TYR A 1096 -20.55 42.60 27.05
CA TYR A 1096 -19.23 43.11 27.43
C TYR A 1096 -19.18 44.63 27.34
N ALA A 1097 -19.70 45.23 26.26
CA ALA A 1097 -19.73 46.68 26.10
C ALA A 1097 -20.44 47.40 27.26
N GLU A 1098 -21.58 46.87 27.73
CA GLU A 1098 -22.32 47.42 28.87
C GLU A 1098 -21.59 47.22 30.22
N SER A 1099 -20.74 46.20 30.33
CA SER A 1099 -20.08 45.81 31.58
C SER A 1099 -18.57 46.10 31.64
N GLN A 1100 -18.00 46.71 30.60
CA GLN A 1100 -16.58 46.98 30.42
C GLN A 1100 -15.93 47.64 31.66
N LYS A 1101 -16.53 48.71 32.19
CA LYS A 1101 -16.01 49.42 33.38
C LYS A 1101 -15.93 48.54 34.63
N TYR A 1102 -16.78 47.52 34.72
CA TYR A 1102 -16.81 46.61 35.86
C TYR A 1102 -15.85 45.43 35.69
N PHE A 1103 -15.34 45.19 34.47
CA PHE A 1103 -14.24 44.27 34.23
C PHE A 1103 -12.87 44.86 34.59
N GLU A 1104 -12.72 46.19 34.62
CA GLU A 1104 -11.52 46.86 35.13
C GLU A 1104 -11.29 46.61 36.62
N ASP A 1105 -12.38 46.53 37.40
CA ASP A 1105 -12.36 46.30 38.85
C ASP A 1105 -12.40 44.81 39.24
N ALA A 1106 -12.55 43.89 38.27
CA ALA A 1106 -12.75 42.46 38.53
C ALA A 1106 -11.41 41.69 38.64
N PRO A 1107 -11.20 40.87 39.69
CA PRO A 1107 -9.98 40.08 39.83
C PRO A 1107 -9.89 39.01 38.74
N GLY A 1108 -8.73 38.88 38.09
CA GLY A 1108 -8.44 37.89 37.04
C GLY A 1108 -8.57 38.41 35.61
N PHE A 1109 -8.98 39.67 35.42
CA PHE A 1109 -9.10 40.32 34.11
C PHE A 1109 -8.27 41.61 34.06
N ARG A 1110 -7.77 41.94 32.88
CA ARG A 1110 -7.09 43.21 32.58
C ARG A 1110 -7.71 43.81 31.34
N VAL A 1111 -8.27 45.01 31.46
CA VAL A 1111 -8.77 45.80 30.33
C VAL A 1111 -7.66 46.77 29.90
N ALA A 1112 -7.32 46.77 28.62
CA ALA A 1112 -6.34 47.70 28.06
C ALA A 1112 -7.00 49.06 27.70
N ASP A 1113 -6.20 50.13 27.57
CA ASP A 1113 -6.68 51.51 27.31
C ASP A 1113 -7.53 51.64 26.03
N ASN A 1114 -7.37 50.72 25.07
CA ASN A 1114 -8.15 50.63 23.83
C ASN A 1114 -9.51 49.91 24.00
N GLY A 1115 -9.75 49.27 25.15
CA GLY A 1115 -10.97 48.54 25.51
C GLY A 1115 -10.91 47.03 25.36
N GLU A 1116 -9.74 46.45 25.03
CA GLU A 1116 -9.56 44.99 24.92
C GLU A 1116 -9.53 44.30 26.27
N LEU A 1117 -10.20 43.14 26.37
CA LEU A 1117 -10.19 42.30 27.57
C LEU A 1117 -9.15 41.20 27.44
N MET A 1118 -8.26 41.11 28.41
CA MET A 1118 -7.29 40.01 28.56
C MET A 1118 -7.45 39.34 29.94
N SER A 1119 -7.09 38.07 30.04
CA SER A 1119 -6.83 37.44 31.34
C SER A 1119 -5.55 37.98 31.96
N ASP A 1120 -5.42 37.82 33.27
CA ASP A 1120 -4.17 38.05 34.01
C ASP A 1120 -2.96 37.28 33.47
N THR A 1121 -3.19 36.11 32.85
CA THR A 1121 -2.17 35.28 32.17
C THR A 1121 -1.81 35.73 30.75
N GLY A 1122 -2.46 36.77 30.21
CA GLY A 1122 -2.16 37.34 28.89
C GLY A 1122 -2.97 36.75 27.73
N VAL A 1123 -3.93 35.86 28.00
CA VAL A 1123 -4.86 35.32 27.00
C VAL A 1123 -5.91 36.39 26.63
N MET A 1124 -6.11 36.63 25.33
CA MET A 1124 -7.03 37.64 24.82
C MET A 1124 -8.46 37.10 24.78
N TYR A 1125 -9.40 37.83 25.41
CA TYR A 1125 -10.80 37.44 25.48
C TYR A 1125 -11.71 38.26 24.56
N VAL A 1126 -11.52 39.58 24.50
CA VAL A 1126 -12.32 40.47 23.64
C VAL A 1126 -11.40 41.47 22.93
N ARG A 1127 -11.57 41.62 21.61
CA ARG A 1127 -10.85 42.55 20.75
C ARG A 1127 -11.71 43.79 20.45
N THR A 1128 -11.07 44.95 20.25
CA THR A 1128 -11.73 46.24 19.96
C THR A 1128 -11.38 46.75 18.56
N SER A 1129 -12.29 47.45 17.88
CA SER A 1129 -12.02 48.08 16.58
C SER A 1129 -11.20 49.38 16.66
N LYS A 1130 -10.97 49.92 17.87
CA LYS A 1130 -10.30 51.22 18.09
C LYS A 1130 -8.79 51.26 17.83
N GLY A 1131 -8.23 50.25 17.17
CA GLY A 1131 -6.80 50.16 16.84
C GLY A 1131 -6.47 49.49 15.50
N ALA A 1132 -7.46 49.29 14.61
CA ALA A 1132 -7.25 48.54 13.37
C ALA A 1132 -6.68 49.41 12.22
N ASN A 1133 -5.69 48.87 11.51
CA ASN A 1133 -5.14 49.45 10.28
C ASN A 1133 -6.19 49.46 9.16
N ARG A 1134 -5.97 50.34 8.17
CA ARG A 1134 -6.86 50.62 7.02
C ARG A 1134 -7.32 49.37 6.23
N GLU A 1135 -6.60 48.25 6.31
CA GLU A 1135 -6.92 46.98 5.64
C GLU A 1135 -8.07 46.20 6.29
N ASP A 1136 -8.24 46.28 7.62
CA ASP A 1136 -9.33 45.57 8.32
C ASP A 1136 -10.69 46.26 8.10
N ILE A 1137 -10.67 47.57 7.86
CA ILE A 1137 -11.86 48.35 7.49
C ILE A 1137 -12.31 47.98 6.06
N GLU A 1138 -11.37 47.76 5.13
CA GLU A 1138 -11.67 47.28 3.77
C GLU A 1138 -12.21 45.84 3.76
N LEU A 1139 -11.79 44.98 4.70
CA LEU A 1139 -12.37 43.63 4.84
C LEU A 1139 -13.81 43.66 5.36
N LEU A 1140 -14.14 44.62 6.22
CA LEU A 1140 -15.51 44.84 6.71
C LEU A 1140 -16.43 45.42 5.60
N GLU A 1141 -15.94 46.36 4.78
CA GLU A 1141 -16.66 46.86 3.60
C GLU A 1141 -16.88 45.76 2.53
N ASN A 1142 -15.90 44.87 2.33
CA ASN A 1142 -16.05 43.72 1.42
C ASN A 1142 -16.98 42.63 1.96
N ALA A 1143 -17.18 42.55 3.27
CA ALA A 1143 -18.17 41.66 3.88
C ALA A 1143 -19.61 42.20 3.70
N GLU A 1144 -19.81 43.52 3.62
CA GLU A 1144 -21.11 44.15 3.35
C GLU A 1144 -21.66 43.90 1.94
N THR A 1145 -20.80 43.58 0.97
CA THR A 1145 -21.20 43.33 -0.43
C THR A 1145 -21.60 41.88 -0.72
N ASN A 1146 -21.45 40.96 0.24
CA ASN A 1146 -21.75 39.54 0.04
C ASN A 1146 -23.19 39.21 0.47
N THR A 1147 -24.03 38.80 -0.49
CA THR A 1147 -25.48 38.64 -0.33
C THR A 1147 -25.92 37.47 0.57
N GLU A 1148 -25.01 36.63 1.04
CA GLU A 1148 -25.30 35.51 1.95
C GLU A 1148 -25.21 35.86 3.44
N THR A 1149 -24.71 37.05 3.80
CA THR A 1149 -24.64 37.53 5.19
C THR A 1149 -25.81 38.48 5.48
N ARG A 1150 -26.79 38.01 6.27
CA ARG A 1150 -27.96 38.81 6.70
C ARG A 1150 -27.58 39.84 7.78
N VAL A 1151 -26.90 40.92 7.38
CA VAL A 1151 -26.75 42.12 8.20
C VAL A 1151 -27.29 43.31 7.41
N TYR A 1152 -28.48 43.79 7.79
CA TYR A 1152 -28.96 45.11 7.40
C TYR A 1152 -28.74 46.04 8.59
N GLY A 1153 -28.01 47.13 8.37
CA GLY A 1153 -27.82 48.18 9.36
C GLY A 1153 -27.64 49.53 8.69
N GLU A 1154 -28.72 50.29 8.57
CA GLU A 1154 -28.63 51.75 8.43
C GLU A 1154 -28.15 52.33 9.77
N GLY A 1155 -26.99 53.01 9.82
CA GLY A 1155 -26.65 53.88 10.97
C GLY A 1155 -25.17 54.22 11.23
N ASN A 1156 -24.86 55.51 11.17
CA ASN A 1156 -23.75 56.31 11.75
C ASN A 1156 -22.36 55.69 12.10
N VAL A 1157 -21.33 56.22 11.43
CA VAL A 1157 -19.90 55.83 11.44
C VAL A 1157 -19.11 56.33 12.69
N ASN A 1158 -19.57 56.09 13.92
CA ASN A 1158 -18.78 56.42 15.12
C ASN A 1158 -18.91 55.42 16.30
N GLU A 1159 -19.45 54.22 16.08
CA GLU A 1159 -19.56 53.18 17.12
C GLU A 1159 -18.30 52.30 17.20
N VAL A 1160 -17.89 51.96 18.43
CA VAL A 1160 -16.78 51.04 18.71
C VAL A 1160 -17.32 49.62 18.74
N PHE A 1161 -16.74 48.71 17.96
CA PHE A 1161 -17.15 47.31 17.88
C PHE A 1161 -16.23 46.42 18.71
N TYR A 1162 -16.84 45.46 19.41
CA TYR A 1162 -16.15 44.45 20.20
C TYR A 1162 -16.35 43.06 19.57
N GLU A 1163 -15.26 42.33 19.38
CA GLU A 1163 -15.27 40.95 18.87
C GLU A 1163 -14.86 39.97 19.97
N VAL A 1164 -15.68 38.94 20.17
CA VAL A 1164 -15.45 37.90 21.20
C VAL A 1164 -14.62 36.75 20.63
N THR A 1165 -13.59 36.32 21.35
CA THR A 1165 -12.72 35.20 20.92
C THR A 1165 -13.26 33.83 21.34
N ASP A 1166 -12.82 32.77 20.64
CA ASP A 1166 -13.19 31.37 20.97
C ASP A 1166 -12.77 30.96 22.38
N GLU A 1167 -11.65 31.50 22.87
CA GLU A 1167 -11.14 31.22 24.22
C GLU A 1167 -12.03 31.85 25.30
N PHE A 1168 -12.62 33.02 25.03
CA PHE A 1168 -13.60 33.60 25.94
C PHE A 1168 -14.89 32.78 25.98
N ILE A 1169 -15.39 32.29 24.85
CA ILE A 1169 -16.61 31.47 24.82
C ILE A 1169 -16.40 30.14 25.54
N LYS A 1170 -15.23 29.50 25.35
CA LYS A 1170 -14.85 28.29 26.10
C LYS A 1170 -14.73 28.55 27.59
N TYR A 1171 -14.15 29.69 27.98
CA TYR A 1171 -14.07 30.10 29.36
C TYR A 1171 -15.46 30.31 29.97
N LEU A 1172 -16.36 31.03 29.28
CA LEU A 1172 -17.74 31.26 29.70
C LEU A 1172 -18.55 29.96 29.84
N ALA A 1173 -18.34 28.99 28.94
CA ALA A 1173 -18.97 27.67 29.00
C ALA A 1173 -18.42 26.79 30.13
N GLY A 1174 -17.17 27.03 30.55
CA GLY A 1174 -16.54 26.35 31.68
C GLY A 1174 -17.08 26.76 33.05
N LEU A 1175 -17.67 27.95 33.16
CA LEU A 1175 -18.23 28.47 34.41
C LEU A 1175 -19.59 27.84 34.75
N GLU A 1176 -19.92 27.75 36.04
CA GLU A 1176 -21.23 27.26 36.50
C GLU A 1176 -22.35 28.30 36.37
N SER A 1177 -22.02 29.60 36.49
CA SER A 1177 -22.90 30.73 36.25
C SER A 1177 -22.10 31.98 35.87
N TRP A 1178 -22.75 33.02 35.33
CA TRP A 1178 -22.09 34.30 34.99
C TRP A 1178 -22.29 35.37 36.06
N GLN A 1179 -22.92 35.04 37.19
CA GLN A 1179 -23.28 36.00 38.26
C GLN A 1179 -22.05 36.59 38.95
N SER A 1180 -20.93 35.86 38.95
CA SER A 1180 -19.66 36.32 39.51
C SER A 1180 -18.85 37.21 38.56
N LEU A 1181 -19.19 37.26 37.27
CA LEU A 1181 -18.46 38.06 36.28
C LEU A 1181 -18.89 39.53 36.34
N ALA A 1182 -17.92 40.43 36.49
CA ALA A 1182 -18.13 41.88 36.51
C ALA A 1182 -19.26 42.31 37.49
N GLY A 1183 -19.29 41.70 38.68
CA GLY A 1183 -20.31 41.96 39.71
C GLY A 1183 -21.74 41.57 39.29
N GLY A 1184 -21.90 40.63 38.37
CA GLY A 1184 -23.19 40.15 37.85
C GLY A 1184 -23.79 41.02 36.75
N ARG A 1185 -23.11 42.11 36.35
CA ARG A 1185 -23.57 43.01 35.29
C ARG A 1185 -23.45 42.39 33.91
N PHE A 1186 -22.43 41.56 33.66
CA PHE A 1186 -22.28 40.84 32.40
C PHE A 1186 -23.47 39.91 32.14
N GLU A 1187 -23.93 39.19 33.17
CA GLU A 1187 -25.11 38.33 33.04
C GLU A 1187 -26.40 39.10 32.76
N GLN A 1188 -26.57 40.27 33.39
CA GLN A 1188 -27.72 41.15 33.15
C GLN A 1188 -27.71 41.74 31.73
N GLY A 1189 -26.54 42.17 31.25
CA GLY A 1189 -26.35 42.66 29.88
C GLY A 1189 -26.62 41.57 28.85
N ALA A 1190 -26.07 40.37 29.04
CA ALA A 1190 -26.30 39.23 28.16
C ALA A 1190 -27.78 38.83 28.11
N LYS A 1191 -28.47 38.84 29.26
CA LYS A 1191 -29.92 38.59 29.32
C LYS A 1191 -30.71 39.62 28.52
N ARG A 1192 -30.37 40.89 28.66
CA ARG A 1192 -31.06 41.97 27.95
C ARG A 1192 -30.82 41.91 26.44
N ALA A 1193 -29.57 41.74 26.02
CA ALA A 1193 -29.18 41.61 24.61
C ALA A 1193 -29.80 40.37 23.96
N TYR A 1194 -29.86 39.25 24.67
CA TYR A 1194 -30.51 38.03 24.19
C TYR A 1194 -32.03 38.23 24.00
N GLN A 1195 -32.69 38.89 24.96
CA GLN A 1195 -34.13 39.22 24.84
C GLN A 1195 -34.40 40.15 23.65
N LEU A 1196 -33.57 41.16 23.43
CA LEU A 1196 -33.68 42.07 22.29
C LEU A 1196 -33.49 41.34 20.96
N LYS A 1197 -32.51 40.43 20.87
CA LYS A 1197 -32.32 39.57 19.70
C LYS A 1197 -33.57 38.73 19.40
N THR A 1198 -34.14 38.07 20.41
CA THR A 1198 -35.36 37.26 20.24
C THR A 1198 -36.59 38.07 19.87
N LEU A 1199 -36.73 39.31 20.37
CA LEU A 1199 -37.83 40.22 20.03
C LEU A 1199 -37.73 40.78 18.61
N GLY A 1200 -36.50 41.00 18.12
CA GLY A 1200 -36.24 41.44 16.75
C GLY A 1200 -36.59 40.41 15.68
N GLU A 1201 -36.42 39.11 15.97
CA GLU A 1201 -36.79 38.01 15.06
C GLU A 1201 -38.31 37.82 14.93
N THR A 1202 -39.10 38.14 15.97
CA THR A 1202 -40.58 38.05 15.92
C THR A 1202 -41.28 39.12 15.08
N ASN A 1203 -40.61 40.23 14.74
CA ASN A 1203 -41.19 41.29 13.88
C ASN A 1203 -40.84 41.13 12.38
N VAL A 1204 -40.20 40.02 11.99
CA VAL A 1204 -39.85 39.70 10.58
C VAL A 1204 -40.37 38.30 10.18
N ALA A 1205 -41.38 37.77 10.89
CA ALA A 1205 -42.05 36.51 10.57
C ALA A 1205 -43.47 36.73 10.04
#